data_AF-A0A933U4Z6-F1
#
_entry.id   AF-A0A933U4Z6-F1
#
_cell.length_a   1.000
_cell.length_b   1.000
_cell.length_c   1.000
_cell.angle_alpha   90.00
_cell.angle_beta   90.00
_cell.angle_gamma   90.00
#
_symmetry.space_group_name_H-M   'P 1'
#
loop_
_entity.id
_entity.type
_entity.pdbx_description
1 polymer ?
#
loop_
_entity_poly.entity_id
_entity_poly.type
_entity_poly.pdbx_seq_one_letter_code
_entity_poly.pdbx_strand_id
1 'polypeptide(L)'
;MGVIERLRVGDAVKAHGWTALFAAVTVVMTRIETTDFALDAMHGRTMGWATAQGFDVSVRTGLVWSSLVLALVVFAGVALGLARLGRLLGERAVDLCEPLALAGLAFWLARAFTLPMWSSINLVMALCAANLAIAALDRFVFRVEGPTARGAWLASLAIAGLGIVTLHDDFRAWNAPSAARAMDWIVGLAPLLLHALARLATWRRDPARRAAAFALLFPALPWLAWLPFASVMREELYLGLGRGDAGPSLNTLEACVLAVLAACAVASSWKARRAGSLPDLAPLVERRSLPWVIAAATALAFYRPWSPLHPDLMEPANPGLLVQQYFDFGRVPFVETFGAHGLSDSFSGFLYRAVNGMREEQWIYWEFLDPVVLAVVLYAALRAATRNAWLALFAVAFFPFLCEVAPTYCGLALAAPFVARAAARRGSALAWFGWALFHAFLFLWRLDLGFASLIASAGALAALAWLDPSSRPRWSPLLRGLGGATLLGLAAWFLVCAARGGDGVARLVDLAHVGGSSQGVRAPILARTYTPLFHVHHFVVPAGVLVLLVVLLAREKGRVAEGTPRRALAFTLVFACIYYFANMQRGLVRHTFLEMGNVFLGSFAFLAFALAWWIADGLTERARAACFVGTATLLAGA
;
A
#
# COMPACT_ATOMS: atom_id res chain seq x y z
N MET A 1 -14.05 19.48 -45.32
CA MET A 1 -12.85 18.67 -45.00
C MET A 1 -11.88 19.57 -44.25
N GLY A 2 -12.01 19.58 -42.92
CA GLY A 2 -11.16 20.40 -42.05
C GLY A 2 -9.74 19.84 -41.96
N VAL A 3 -8.77 20.74 -41.86
CA VAL A 3 -7.33 20.50 -41.78
C VAL A 3 -7.01 19.29 -40.89
N ILE A 4 -6.49 18.22 -41.50
CA ILE A 4 -5.87 17.11 -40.75
C ILE A 4 -4.58 17.68 -40.15
N GLU A 5 -4.68 18.22 -38.94
CA GLU A 5 -3.50 18.53 -38.13
C GLU A 5 -2.68 17.25 -37.99
N ARG A 6 -1.47 17.27 -38.58
CA ARG A 6 -0.52 16.17 -38.49
C ARG A 6 -0.23 15.92 -37.02
N LEU A 7 -0.67 14.77 -36.50
CA LEU A 7 -0.27 14.26 -35.20
C LEU A 7 1.26 14.19 -35.17
N ARG A 8 1.89 15.03 -34.35
CA ARG A 8 3.31 14.88 -34.06
C ARG A 8 3.46 13.71 -33.09
N VAL A 9 4.34 12.76 -33.42
CA VAL A 9 4.64 11.60 -32.56
C VAL A 9 4.98 12.05 -31.13
N GLY A 10 5.70 13.17 -30.99
CA GLY A 10 6.05 13.73 -29.68
C GLY A 10 4.85 14.09 -28.80
N ASP A 11 3.74 14.57 -29.38
CA ASP A 11 2.55 14.93 -28.61
C ASP A 11 1.79 13.67 -28.17
N ALA A 12 1.71 12.67 -29.05
CA ALA A 12 1.12 11.36 -28.74
C ALA A 12 1.90 10.64 -27.62
N VAL A 13 3.23 10.68 -27.67
CA VAL A 13 4.10 10.08 -26.63
C VAL A 13 3.96 10.80 -25.30
N LYS A 14 3.88 12.15 -25.30
CA LYS A 14 3.61 12.92 -24.08
C LYS A 14 2.26 12.59 -23.46
N ALA A 15 1.25 12.31 -24.29
CA ALA A 15 -0.10 12.03 -23.83
C ALA A 15 -0.26 10.59 -23.32
N HIS A 16 0.31 9.59 -24.02
CA HIS A 16 -0.01 8.17 -23.85
C HIS A 16 1.23 7.25 -23.72
N GLY A 17 2.34 7.81 -23.22
CA GLY A 17 3.62 7.12 -23.15
C GLY A 17 3.62 5.88 -22.25
N TRP A 18 2.90 5.88 -21.12
CA TRP A 18 2.93 4.73 -20.21
C TRP A 18 2.16 3.54 -20.77
N THR A 19 1.00 3.78 -21.39
CA THR A 19 0.23 2.72 -22.05
C THR A 19 0.99 2.13 -23.22
N ALA A 20 1.64 2.97 -24.02
CA ALA A 20 2.49 2.52 -25.11
C ALA A 20 3.70 1.70 -24.60
N LEU A 21 4.35 2.13 -23.53
CA LEU A 21 5.47 1.41 -22.92
C LEU A 21 5.03 0.07 -22.35
N PHE A 22 3.91 0.04 -21.63
CA PHE A 22 3.34 -1.19 -21.09
C PHE A 22 3.04 -2.22 -22.18
N ALA A 23 2.39 -1.80 -23.27
CA ALA A 23 2.11 -2.67 -24.41
C ALA A 23 3.41 -3.20 -25.06
N ALA A 24 4.40 -2.32 -25.27
CA ALA A 24 5.69 -2.68 -25.84
C ALA A 24 6.46 -3.70 -24.97
N VAL A 25 6.57 -3.44 -23.66
CA VAL A 25 7.18 -4.36 -22.69
C VAL A 25 6.45 -5.69 -22.68
N THR A 26 5.11 -5.68 -22.68
CA THR A 26 4.30 -6.91 -22.67
C THR A 26 4.53 -7.77 -23.90
N VAL A 27 4.57 -7.17 -25.09
CA VAL A 27 4.83 -7.91 -26.34
C VAL A 27 6.26 -8.47 -26.34
N VAL A 28 7.24 -7.67 -25.93
CA VAL A 28 8.65 -8.09 -25.88
C VAL A 28 8.87 -9.21 -24.87
N MET A 29 8.35 -9.07 -23.67
CA MET A 29 8.54 -10.05 -22.61
C MET A 29 7.81 -11.36 -22.92
N THR A 30 6.58 -11.31 -23.47
CA THR A 30 5.91 -12.51 -24.00
C THR A 30 6.80 -13.22 -25.01
N ARG A 31 7.40 -12.47 -25.96
CA ARG A 31 8.29 -13.04 -26.97
C ARG A 31 9.54 -13.67 -26.35
N ILE A 32 10.17 -13.00 -25.38
CA ILE A 32 11.35 -13.51 -24.67
C ILE A 32 11.03 -14.84 -23.99
N GLU A 33 9.89 -14.91 -23.30
CA GLU A 33 9.47 -16.12 -22.57
C GLU A 33 9.07 -17.28 -23.49
N THR A 34 8.63 -17.01 -24.71
CA THR A 34 8.29 -18.04 -25.70
C THR A 34 9.46 -18.42 -26.62
N THR A 35 10.61 -17.75 -26.52
CA THR A 35 11.77 -18.05 -27.39
C THR A 35 12.54 -19.24 -26.82
N ASP A 36 12.71 -20.28 -27.63
CA ASP A 36 13.61 -21.38 -27.32
C ASP A 36 15.06 -20.98 -27.59
N PHE A 37 15.95 -21.32 -26.66
CA PHE A 37 17.40 -21.07 -26.76
C PHE A 37 18.18 -22.35 -27.05
N ALA A 38 17.50 -23.47 -27.31
CA ALA A 38 18.13 -24.73 -27.69
C ALA A 38 18.99 -24.57 -28.96
N LEU A 39 20.16 -25.19 -28.96
CA LEU A 39 21.07 -25.23 -30.09
C LEU A 39 20.70 -26.38 -31.01
N ASP A 40 20.01 -26.08 -32.11
CA ASP A 40 19.56 -27.09 -33.08
C ASP A 40 20.69 -27.73 -33.90
N ALA A 41 21.85 -27.06 -34.04
CA ALA A 41 23.00 -27.60 -34.78
C ALA A 41 24.36 -27.08 -34.28
N MET A 42 25.31 -28.00 -34.03
CA MET A 42 26.69 -27.69 -33.61
C MET A 42 27.68 -27.44 -34.76
N HIS A 43 27.34 -27.79 -36.00
CA HIS A 43 28.33 -27.80 -37.09
C HIS A 43 28.87 -26.40 -37.43
N GLY A 44 30.20 -26.24 -37.29
CA GLY A 44 30.94 -25.05 -37.71
C GLY A 44 31.09 -23.94 -36.66
N ARG A 45 30.69 -24.14 -35.39
CA ARG A 45 30.81 -23.12 -34.33
C ARG A 45 31.96 -23.43 -33.37
N THR A 46 32.71 -22.39 -32.98
CA THR A 46 33.73 -22.48 -31.93
C THR A 46 33.08 -22.78 -30.57
N MET A 47 33.58 -23.81 -29.86
CA MET A 47 33.03 -24.24 -28.56
C MET A 47 33.28 -23.18 -27.47
N GLY A 48 32.24 -22.39 -27.16
CA GLY A 48 32.13 -21.65 -25.90
C GLY A 48 31.32 -22.43 -24.86
N TRP A 49 31.44 -22.08 -23.59
CA TRP A 49 30.74 -22.76 -22.48
C TRP A 49 29.23 -22.89 -22.69
N ALA A 50 28.55 -21.82 -23.13
CA ALA A 50 27.11 -21.84 -23.41
C ALA A 50 26.74 -22.79 -24.59
N THR A 51 27.56 -22.81 -25.64
CA THR A 51 27.37 -23.72 -26.78
C THR A 51 27.60 -25.18 -26.40
N ALA A 52 28.58 -25.44 -25.53
CA ALA A 52 28.82 -26.77 -24.96
C ALA A 52 27.65 -27.26 -24.07
N GLN A 53 26.92 -26.33 -23.46
CA GLN A 53 25.68 -26.60 -22.71
C GLN A 53 24.43 -26.67 -23.60
N GLY A 54 24.57 -26.60 -24.92
CA GLY A 54 23.44 -26.70 -25.86
C GLY A 54 22.63 -25.40 -26.02
N PHE A 55 23.20 -24.23 -25.70
CA PHE A 55 22.52 -22.94 -25.89
C PHE A 55 23.00 -22.20 -27.14
N ASP A 56 22.07 -21.67 -27.94
CA ASP A 56 22.35 -20.79 -29.07
C ASP A 56 22.45 -19.31 -28.63
N VAL A 57 23.68 -18.84 -28.42
CA VAL A 57 23.96 -17.43 -28.06
C VAL A 57 23.56 -16.47 -29.19
N SER A 58 23.59 -16.90 -30.45
CA SER A 58 23.18 -16.05 -31.58
C SER A 58 21.68 -15.74 -31.52
N VAL A 59 20.85 -16.73 -31.13
CA VAL A 59 19.41 -16.52 -30.88
C VAL A 59 19.20 -15.51 -29.77
N ARG A 60 19.98 -15.58 -28.67
CA ARG A 60 19.92 -14.58 -27.59
C ARG A 60 20.26 -13.17 -28.06
N THR A 61 21.37 -13.00 -28.79
CA THR A 61 21.76 -11.67 -29.30
C THR A 61 20.77 -11.12 -30.32
N GLY A 62 20.30 -11.96 -31.25
CA GLY A 62 19.27 -11.59 -32.22
C GLY A 62 17.93 -11.26 -31.56
N LEU A 63 17.56 -12.00 -30.51
CA LEU A 63 16.37 -11.72 -29.71
C LEU A 63 16.46 -10.35 -29.05
N VAL A 64 17.60 -9.97 -28.46
CA VAL A 64 17.76 -8.64 -27.84
C VAL A 64 17.53 -7.52 -28.86
N TRP A 65 18.25 -7.54 -29.99
CA TRP A 65 18.13 -6.47 -31.00
C TRP A 65 16.75 -6.42 -31.64
N SER A 66 16.22 -7.58 -32.04
CA SER A 66 14.88 -7.65 -32.63
C SER A 66 13.78 -7.31 -31.62
N SER A 67 13.98 -7.55 -30.32
CA SER A 67 13.07 -7.11 -29.26
C SER A 67 13.12 -5.60 -29.04
N LEU A 68 14.29 -4.96 -29.13
CA LEU A 68 14.40 -3.50 -29.05
C LEU A 68 13.67 -2.82 -30.23
N VAL A 69 13.86 -3.33 -31.45
CA VAL A 69 13.14 -2.83 -32.63
C VAL A 69 11.63 -3.05 -32.48
N LEU A 70 11.22 -4.26 -32.07
CA LEU A 70 9.82 -4.57 -31.80
C LEU A 70 9.23 -3.64 -30.73
N ALA A 71 9.95 -3.39 -29.64
CA ALA A 71 9.54 -2.47 -28.58
C ALA A 71 9.26 -1.08 -29.13
N LEU A 72 10.17 -0.53 -29.94
CA LEU A 72 10.04 0.80 -30.54
C LEU A 72 8.85 0.88 -31.50
N VAL A 73 8.65 -0.15 -32.33
CA VAL A 73 7.53 -0.23 -33.28
C VAL A 73 6.20 -0.34 -32.54
N VAL A 74 6.08 -1.23 -31.56
CA VAL A 74 4.87 -1.36 -30.74
C VAL A 74 4.60 -0.08 -29.96
N PHE A 75 5.62 0.51 -29.33
CA PHE A 75 5.49 1.75 -28.59
C PHE A 75 4.96 2.89 -29.47
N ALA A 76 5.59 3.15 -30.62
CA ALA A 76 5.17 4.20 -31.52
C ALA A 76 3.77 3.93 -32.10
N GLY A 77 3.48 2.68 -32.49
CA GLY A 77 2.20 2.26 -33.03
C GLY A 77 1.05 2.43 -32.02
N VAL A 78 1.25 1.98 -30.79
CA VAL A 78 0.27 2.11 -29.70
C VAL A 78 0.09 3.57 -29.32
N ALA A 79 1.16 4.36 -29.15
CA ALA A 79 1.05 5.79 -28.82
C ALA A 79 0.23 6.56 -29.88
N LEU A 80 0.52 6.35 -31.16
CA LEU A 80 -0.22 6.97 -32.26
C LEU A 80 -1.67 6.46 -32.36
N GLY A 81 -1.88 5.16 -32.16
CA GLY A 81 -3.21 4.54 -32.15
C GLY A 81 -4.08 5.11 -31.03
N LEU A 82 -3.52 5.23 -29.83
CA LEU A 82 -4.18 5.82 -28.67
C LEU A 82 -4.47 7.31 -28.87
N ALA A 83 -3.56 8.10 -29.45
CA ALA A 83 -3.84 9.51 -29.77
C ALA A 83 -4.97 9.67 -30.79
N ARG A 84 -5.05 8.78 -31.79
CA ARG A 84 -6.18 8.75 -32.74
C ARG A 84 -7.48 8.34 -32.05
N LEU A 85 -7.44 7.33 -31.18
CA LEU A 85 -8.59 6.91 -30.36
C LEU A 85 -9.03 8.01 -29.40
N GLY A 86 -8.11 8.79 -28.82
CA GLY A 86 -8.39 9.94 -27.96
C GLY A 86 -9.21 11.00 -28.69
N ARG A 87 -8.88 11.29 -29.94
CA ARG A 87 -9.71 12.19 -30.78
C ARG A 87 -11.09 11.64 -31.10
N LEU A 88 -11.20 10.33 -31.30
CA LEU A 88 -12.46 9.67 -31.67
C LEU A 88 -13.41 9.48 -30.47
N LEU A 89 -12.86 9.02 -29.35
CA LEU A 89 -13.58 8.62 -28.14
C LEU A 89 -13.60 9.70 -27.05
N GLY A 90 -12.72 10.71 -27.16
CA GLY A 90 -12.42 11.73 -26.16
C GLY A 90 -11.12 11.42 -25.40
N GLU A 91 -10.23 12.40 -25.27
CA GLU A 91 -8.89 12.27 -24.64
C GLU A 91 -8.94 11.59 -23.26
N ARG A 92 -9.95 11.94 -22.46
CA ARG A 92 -10.15 11.38 -21.12
C ARG A 92 -10.40 9.87 -21.11
N ALA A 93 -10.93 9.30 -22.18
CA ALA A 93 -11.10 7.86 -22.28
C ALA A 93 -9.75 7.16 -22.31
N VAL A 94 -8.78 7.74 -23.00
CA VAL A 94 -7.43 7.17 -23.14
C VAL A 94 -6.57 7.50 -21.92
N ASP A 95 -6.75 8.68 -21.30
CA ASP A 95 -6.02 9.06 -20.09
C ASP A 95 -6.18 8.06 -18.93
N LEU A 96 -7.30 7.32 -18.85
CA LEU A 96 -7.53 6.30 -17.83
C LEU A 96 -6.69 5.03 -18.05
N CYS A 97 -6.18 4.79 -19.26
CA CYS A 97 -5.28 3.68 -19.53
C CYS A 97 -3.88 3.93 -18.95
N GLU A 98 -3.44 5.19 -18.84
CA GLU A 98 -2.11 5.53 -18.32
C GLU A 98 -1.84 5.02 -16.89
N PRO A 99 -2.70 5.28 -15.88
CA PRO A 99 -2.47 4.76 -14.54
C PRO A 99 -2.57 3.23 -14.46
N LEU A 100 -3.45 2.61 -15.26
CA LEU A 100 -3.55 1.15 -15.35
C LEU A 100 -2.27 0.55 -15.94
N ALA A 101 -1.77 1.12 -17.03
CA ALA A 101 -0.53 0.72 -17.68
C ALA A 101 0.68 0.88 -16.77
N LEU A 102 0.71 1.92 -15.94
CA LEU A 102 1.76 2.08 -14.93
C LEU A 102 1.73 0.93 -13.90
N ALA A 103 0.53 0.52 -13.45
CA ALA A 103 0.35 -0.70 -12.63
C ALA A 103 0.86 -1.95 -13.36
N GLY A 104 0.53 -2.10 -14.64
CA GLY A 104 1.01 -3.20 -15.48
C GLY A 104 2.54 -3.25 -15.63
N LEU A 105 3.19 -2.09 -15.74
CA LEU A 105 4.66 -2.01 -15.77
C LEU A 105 5.29 -2.41 -14.43
N ALA A 106 4.66 -2.07 -13.30
CA ALA A 106 5.11 -2.53 -12.00
C ALA A 106 4.99 -4.05 -11.85
N PHE A 107 3.93 -4.66 -12.40
CA PHE A 107 3.79 -6.11 -12.44
C PHE A 107 4.85 -6.78 -13.33
N TRP A 108 5.21 -6.17 -14.45
CA TRP A 108 6.35 -6.64 -15.25
C TRP A 108 7.67 -6.56 -14.50
N LEU A 109 7.87 -5.47 -13.75
CA LEU A 109 9.05 -5.32 -12.91
C LEU A 109 9.10 -6.41 -11.84
N ALA A 110 8.01 -6.61 -11.08
CA ALA A 110 7.89 -7.72 -10.13
C ALA A 110 8.19 -9.09 -10.77
N ARG A 111 7.67 -9.31 -11.98
CA ARG A 111 7.93 -10.53 -12.74
C ARG A 111 9.40 -10.72 -13.12
N ALA A 112 10.12 -9.64 -13.41
CA ALA A 112 11.57 -9.69 -13.63
C ALA A 112 12.33 -10.17 -12.39
N PHE A 113 11.76 -10.01 -11.19
CA PHE A 113 12.24 -10.61 -9.93
C PHE A 113 11.58 -11.95 -9.61
N THR A 114 11.19 -12.71 -10.64
CA THR A 114 10.63 -14.08 -10.56
C THR A 114 9.24 -14.21 -9.92
N LEU A 115 8.53 -13.11 -9.66
CA LEU A 115 7.16 -13.17 -9.14
C LEU A 115 6.15 -13.62 -10.23
N PRO A 116 5.16 -14.48 -9.91
CA PRO A 116 4.24 -15.05 -10.90
C PRO A 116 3.11 -14.08 -11.33
N MET A 117 3.45 -12.91 -11.87
CA MET A 117 2.48 -11.81 -12.11
C MET A 117 1.66 -11.87 -13.41
N TRP A 118 1.64 -13.00 -14.12
CA TRP A 118 0.99 -13.10 -15.46
C TRP A 118 -0.50 -12.75 -15.44
N SER A 119 -1.26 -13.27 -14.47
CA SER A 119 -2.69 -12.99 -14.35
C SER A 119 -2.96 -11.51 -14.12
N SER A 120 -2.14 -10.85 -13.28
CA SER A 120 -2.24 -9.43 -13.00
C SER A 120 -1.92 -8.57 -14.22
N ILE A 121 -0.90 -8.94 -15.00
CA ILE A 121 -0.55 -8.27 -16.27
C ILE A 121 -1.71 -8.39 -17.28
N ASN A 122 -2.28 -9.59 -17.42
CA ASN A 122 -3.43 -9.84 -18.29
C ASN A 122 -4.68 -9.06 -17.86
N LEU A 123 -4.94 -8.98 -16.56
CA LEU A 123 -6.04 -8.18 -16.01
C LEU A 123 -5.88 -6.70 -16.38
N VAL A 124 -4.69 -6.13 -16.24
CA VAL A 124 -4.44 -4.73 -16.62
C VAL A 124 -4.71 -4.50 -18.11
N MET A 125 -4.25 -5.41 -18.98
CA MET A 125 -4.57 -5.34 -20.41
C MET A 125 -6.08 -5.41 -20.67
N ALA A 126 -6.78 -6.33 -20.01
CA ALA A 126 -8.23 -6.49 -20.15
C ALA A 126 -8.99 -5.24 -19.67
N LEU A 127 -8.56 -4.62 -18.57
CA LEU A 127 -9.15 -3.37 -18.05
C LEU A 127 -8.91 -2.19 -19.00
N CYS A 128 -7.70 -2.06 -19.56
CA CYS A 128 -7.43 -1.05 -20.59
C CYS A 128 -8.33 -1.24 -21.82
N ALA A 129 -8.45 -2.48 -22.31
CA ALA A 129 -9.31 -2.80 -23.44
C ALA A 129 -10.80 -2.53 -23.13
N ALA A 130 -11.27 -2.95 -21.95
CA ALA A 130 -12.65 -2.73 -21.49
C ALA A 130 -12.98 -1.24 -21.36
N ASN A 131 -12.05 -0.43 -20.85
CA ASN A 131 -12.21 1.02 -20.77
C ASN A 131 -12.39 1.65 -22.16
N LEU A 132 -11.54 1.29 -23.12
CA LEU A 132 -11.65 1.79 -24.50
C LEU A 132 -12.95 1.32 -25.17
N ALA A 133 -13.35 0.07 -24.95
CA ALA A 133 -14.61 -0.48 -25.45
C ALA A 133 -15.84 0.23 -24.85
N ILE A 134 -15.84 0.49 -23.54
CA ILE A 134 -16.89 1.26 -22.85
C ILE A 134 -16.96 2.68 -23.41
N ALA A 135 -15.82 3.33 -23.64
CA ALA A 135 -15.79 4.66 -24.23
C ALA A 135 -16.34 4.67 -25.65
N ALA A 136 -16.03 3.65 -26.46
CA ALA A 136 -16.59 3.46 -27.79
C ALA A 136 -18.11 3.24 -27.76
N LEU A 137 -18.60 2.35 -26.88
CA LEU A 137 -20.04 2.12 -26.71
C LEU A 137 -20.76 3.40 -26.30
N ASP A 138 -20.22 4.14 -25.32
CA ASP A 138 -20.86 5.37 -24.89
C ASP A 138 -20.85 6.45 -25.97
N ARG A 139 -19.80 6.55 -26.77
CA ARG A 139 -19.70 7.55 -27.85
C ARG A 139 -20.60 7.19 -29.03
N PHE A 140 -20.52 5.96 -29.52
CA PHE A 140 -21.14 5.56 -30.78
C PHE A 140 -22.54 4.96 -30.60
N VAL A 141 -22.78 4.19 -29.53
CA VAL A 141 -24.06 3.52 -29.28
C VAL A 141 -24.97 4.40 -28.42
N PHE A 142 -24.49 4.82 -27.25
CA PHE A 142 -25.33 5.55 -26.29
C PHE A 142 -25.33 7.07 -26.50
N ARG A 143 -24.44 7.60 -27.36
CA ARG A 143 -24.28 9.02 -27.69
C ARG A 143 -24.20 9.93 -26.44
N VAL A 144 -23.45 9.50 -25.43
CA VAL A 144 -23.29 10.23 -24.17
C VAL A 144 -22.03 11.09 -24.23
N GLU A 145 -22.22 12.40 -24.08
CA GLU A 145 -21.13 13.34 -23.88
C GLU A 145 -20.84 13.49 -22.38
N GLY A 146 -19.58 13.26 -22.01
CA GLY A 146 -19.05 13.68 -20.73
C GLY A 146 -18.50 12.57 -19.83
N PRO A 147 -17.53 12.91 -18.94
CA PRO A 147 -16.54 11.95 -18.44
C PRO A 147 -16.78 11.50 -16.99
N THR A 148 -17.80 12.06 -16.33
CA THR A 148 -17.89 12.09 -14.86
C THR A 148 -18.36 10.79 -14.21
N ALA A 149 -19.01 9.89 -14.94
CA ALA A 149 -19.46 8.60 -14.40
C ALA A 149 -18.54 7.42 -14.76
N ARG A 150 -17.62 7.56 -15.73
CA ARG A 150 -16.82 6.42 -16.26
C ARG A 150 -15.61 6.08 -15.40
N GLY A 151 -14.85 7.09 -14.95
CA GLY A 151 -13.59 6.88 -14.22
C GLY A 151 -13.77 6.26 -12.82
N ALA A 152 -14.78 6.69 -12.06
CA ALA A 152 -15.07 6.09 -10.75
C ALA A 152 -15.60 4.66 -10.85
N TRP A 153 -16.28 4.36 -11.95
CA TRP A 153 -16.91 3.08 -12.19
C TRP A 153 -15.87 2.05 -12.65
N LEU A 154 -14.99 2.43 -13.58
CA LEU A 154 -13.81 1.64 -13.96
C LEU A 154 -12.80 1.46 -12.82
N ALA A 155 -12.60 2.48 -11.98
CA ALA A 155 -11.79 2.34 -10.79
C ALA A 155 -12.40 1.32 -9.81
N SER A 156 -13.70 1.41 -9.53
CA SER A 156 -14.38 0.47 -8.63
C SER A 156 -14.39 -0.96 -9.17
N LEU A 157 -14.32 -1.12 -10.49
CA LEU A 157 -14.29 -2.41 -11.16
C LEU A 157 -12.90 -2.99 -11.39
N ALA A 158 -11.88 -2.16 -11.59
CA ALA A 158 -10.49 -2.60 -11.51
C ALA A 158 -10.17 -3.11 -10.10
N ILE A 159 -10.76 -2.47 -9.11
CA ILE A 159 -10.67 -2.78 -7.69
C ILE A 159 -11.40 -4.08 -7.33
N ALA A 160 -12.62 -4.25 -7.82
CA ALA A 160 -13.36 -5.51 -7.67
C ALA A 160 -12.67 -6.64 -8.44
N GLY A 161 -12.11 -6.33 -9.62
CA GLY A 161 -11.33 -7.26 -10.44
C GLY A 161 -10.03 -7.69 -9.79
N LEU A 162 -9.35 -6.81 -9.05
CA LEU A 162 -8.20 -7.19 -8.23
C LEU A 162 -8.59 -8.17 -7.13
N GLY A 163 -9.71 -7.91 -6.45
CA GLY A 163 -10.24 -8.82 -5.43
C GLY A 163 -10.52 -10.22 -5.96
N ILE A 164 -11.00 -10.32 -7.19
CA ILE A 164 -11.32 -11.63 -7.80
C ILE A 164 -10.05 -12.30 -8.37
N VAL A 165 -9.06 -11.54 -8.83
CA VAL A 165 -7.74 -12.09 -9.20
C VAL A 165 -6.94 -12.54 -7.97
N THR A 166 -7.17 -11.98 -6.80
CA THR A 166 -6.59 -12.51 -5.55
C THR A 166 -7.35 -13.74 -5.03
N LEU A 167 -8.67 -13.86 -5.30
CA LEU A 167 -9.41 -15.13 -5.11
C LEU A 167 -8.97 -16.24 -6.08
N HIS A 168 -8.25 -15.89 -7.14
CA HIS A 168 -7.84 -16.79 -8.21
C HIS A 168 -6.68 -17.73 -7.82
N ASP A 169 -5.77 -17.32 -6.94
CA ASP A 169 -4.64 -18.18 -6.56
C ASP A 169 -5.07 -19.30 -5.59
N ASP A 170 -6.04 -19.03 -4.70
CA ASP A 170 -6.74 -20.08 -3.94
C ASP A 170 -7.55 -21.00 -4.87
N PHE A 171 -8.16 -20.45 -5.93
CA PHE A 171 -8.90 -21.24 -6.91
C PHE A 171 -7.98 -22.10 -7.81
N ARG A 172 -6.77 -21.63 -8.11
CA ARG A 172 -5.73 -22.38 -8.86
C ARG A 172 -5.18 -23.54 -8.07
N ALA A 173 -5.02 -23.39 -6.76
CA ALA A 173 -4.62 -24.48 -5.89
C ALA A 173 -5.66 -25.61 -5.87
N TRP A 174 -6.92 -25.31 -6.22
CA TRP A 174 -8.04 -26.26 -6.17
C TRP A 174 -8.58 -26.74 -7.54
N ASN A 175 -8.36 -26.02 -8.66
CA ASN A 175 -8.97 -26.36 -9.95
C ASN A 175 -8.07 -26.09 -11.17
N ALA A 176 -8.28 -26.89 -12.22
CA ALA A 176 -7.47 -26.98 -13.44
C ALA A 176 -7.07 -25.62 -14.10
N PRO A 177 -5.83 -25.48 -14.64
CA PRO A 177 -5.27 -24.22 -15.18
C PRO A 177 -6.07 -23.52 -16.31
N SER A 178 -6.95 -24.24 -17.00
CA SER A 178 -7.78 -23.71 -18.10
C SER A 178 -9.00 -22.93 -17.60
N ALA A 179 -9.62 -23.35 -16.48
CA ALA A 179 -10.75 -22.65 -15.87
C ALA A 179 -10.35 -21.29 -15.29
N ALA A 180 -9.12 -21.21 -14.78
CA ALA A 180 -8.52 -20.00 -14.24
C ALA A 180 -8.46 -18.87 -15.29
N ARG A 181 -7.94 -19.17 -16.50
CA ARG A 181 -7.86 -18.19 -17.59
C ARG A 181 -9.23 -17.67 -18.04
N ALA A 182 -10.25 -18.53 -18.06
CA ALA A 182 -11.61 -18.12 -18.41
C ALA A 182 -12.21 -17.18 -17.36
N MET A 183 -11.94 -17.41 -16.07
CA MET A 183 -12.39 -16.56 -14.98
C MET A 183 -11.75 -15.15 -15.05
N ASP A 184 -10.46 -15.05 -15.39
CA ASP A 184 -9.79 -13.75 -15.58
C ASP A 184 -10.49 -12.88 -16.63
N TRP A 185 -10.93 -13.50 -17.73
CA TRP A 185 -11.70 -12.82 -18.77
C TRP A 185 -13.12 -12.49 -18.30
N ILE A 186 -13.82 -13.40 -17.62
CA ILE A 186 -15.17 -13.15 -17.08
C ILE A 186 -15.14 -11.97 -16.11
N VAL A 187 -14.11 -11.87 -15.27
CA VAL A 187 -13.89 -10.79 -14.32
C VAL A 187 -13.50 -9.49 -15.01
N GLY A 188 -12.62 -9.54 -16.01
CA GLY A 188 -12.30 -8.38 -16.85
C GLY A 188 -13.49 -7.88 -17.67
N LEU A 189 -14.44 -8.76 -18.00
CA LEU A 189 -15.65 -8.46 -18.78
C LEU A 189 -16.87 -8.09 -17.92
N ALA A 190 -16.94 -8.52 -16.65
CA ALA A 190 -17.98 -8.12 -15.70
C ALA A 190 -18.17 -6.58 -15.61
N PRO A 191 -17.12 -5.74 -15.62
CA PRO A 191 -17.25 -4.28 -15.78
C PRO A 191 -18.04 -3.90 -17.03
N LEU A 192 -17.65 -4.46 -18.17
CA LEU A 192 -18.28 -4.17 -19.45
C LEU A 192 -19.76 -4.55 -19.43
N LEU A 193 -20.07 -5.70 -18.82
CA LEU A 193 -21.42 -6.27 -18.74
C LEU A 193 -22.31 -5.47 -17.79
N LEU A 194 -21.83 -5.15 -16.59
CA LEU A 194 -22.53 -4.29 -15.64
C LEU A 194 -22.71 -2.86 -16.20
N HIS A 195 -21.76 -2.33 -16.98
CA HIS A 195 -21.88 -1.01 -17.62
C HIS A 195 -22.94 -1.05 -18.70
N ALA A 196 -22.89 -2.08 -19.55
CA ALA A 196 -23.88 -2.32 -20.58
C ALA A 196 -25.28 -2.47 -19.97
N LEU A 197 -25.43 -3.24 -18.88
CA LEU A 197 -26.71 -3.41 -18.18
C LEU A 197 -27.21 -2.10 -17.55
N ALA A 198 -26.35 -1.35 -16.86
CA ALA A 198 -26.70 -0.04 -16.28
C ALA A 198 -27.11 0.96 -17.37
N ARG A 199 -26.41 0.96 -18.50
CA ARG A 199 -26.74 1.78 -19.67
C ARG A 199 -28.03 1.32 -20.32
N LEU A 200 -28.25 0.03 -20.56
CA LEU A 200 -29.48 -0.52 -21.14
C LEU A 200 -30.70 -0.20 -20.27
N ALA A 201 -30.58 -0.34 -18.94
CA ALA A 201 -31.64 0.01 -17.98
C ALA A 201 -31.99 1.50 -17.98
N THR A 202 -31.10 2.35 -18.49
CA THR A 202 -31.24 3.81 -18.49
C THR A 202 -31.30 4.42 -19.89
N TRP A 203 -31.13 3.63 -20.94
CA TRP A 203 -30.85 4.07 -22.32
C TRP A 203 -31.94 4.97 -22.92
N ARG A 204 -33.21 4.71 -22.58
CA ARG A 204 -34.36 5.50 -23.05
C ARG A 204 -34.83 6.58 -22.08
N ARG A 205 -34.12 6.81 -20.97
CA ARG A 205 -34.51 7.80 -19.97
C ARG A 205 -33.80 9.13 -20.20
N ASP A 206 -34.50 10.21 -19.87
CA ASP A 206 -33.99 11.58 -19.73
C ASP A 206 -32.56 11.59 -19.13
N PRO A 207 -31.57 12.27 -19.75
CA PRO A 207 -30.22 12.45 -19.21
C PRO A 207 -30.18 12.75 -17.70
N ALA A 208 -31.10 13.55 -17.18
CA ALA A 208 -31.20 13.86 -15.76
C ALA A 208 -31.56 12.63 -14.92
N ARG A 209 -32.50 11.80 -15.39
CA ARG A 209 -32.86 10.53 -14.74
C ARG A 209 -31.74 9.49 -14.85
N ARG A 210 -30.94 9.52 -15.93
CA ARG A 210 -29.75 8.67 -16.06
C ARG A 210 -28.68 9.07 -15.05
N ALA A 211 -28.37 10.36 -14.96
CA ALA A 211 -27.44 10.88 -13.98
C ALA A 211 -27.88 10.53 -12.55
N ALA A 212 -29.18 10.69 -12.26
CA ALA A 212 -29.76 10.29 -10.98
C ALA A 212 -29.60 8.78 -10.71
N ALA A 213 -29.85 7.90 -11.71
CA ALA A 213 -29.70 6.46 -11.55
C ALA A 213 -28.24 6.03 -11.29
N PHE A 214 -27.28 6.59 -12.04
CA PHE A 214 -25.86 6.35 -11.79
C PHE A 214 -25.40 6.89 -10.44
N ALA A 215 -25.94 8.04 -10.05
CA ALA A 215 -25.59 8.64 -8.78
C ALA A 215 -26.15 7.90 -7.56
N LEU A 216 -27.15 7.02 -7.75
CA LEU A 216 -27.56 6.05 -6.74
C LEU A 216 -26.53 4.94 -6.54
N LEU A 217 -25.67 4.63 -7.52
CA LEU A 217 -24.61 3.63 -7.36
C LEU A 217 -23.40 4.17 -6.61
N PHE A 218 -23.17 5.48 -6.61
CA PHE A 218 -21.99 6.07 -5.98
C PHE A 218 -21.93 5.83 -4.46
N PRO A 219 -23.00 6.05 -3.68
CA PRO A 219 -23.02 5.72 -2.25
C PRO A 219 -22.75 4.24 -1.95
N ALA A 220 -23.02 3.34 -2.90
CA ALA A 220 -22.75 1.91 -2.78
C ALA A 220 -21.28 1.54 -2.97
N LEU A 221 -20.47 2.39 -3.61
CA LEU A 221 -19.07 2.08 -3.94
C LEU A 221 -18.20 1.70 -2.74
N PRO A 222 -18.29 2.35 -1.56
CA PRO A 222 -17.54 1.92 -0.39
C PRO A 222 -17.89 0.48 0.02
N TRP A 223 -19.14 0.04 -0.13
CA TRP A 223 -19.57 -1.32 0.21
C TRP A 223 -19.14 -2.35 -0.83
N LEU A 224 -19.13 -1.97 -2.10
CA LEU A 224 -18.58 -2.81 -3.16
C LEU A 224 -17.07 -2.99 -3.01
N ALA A 225 -16.36 -2.00 -2.46
CA ALA A 225 -14.94 -2.11 -2.13
C ALA A 225 -14.62 -3.16 -1.04
N TRP A 226 -15.62 -3.59 -0.25
CA TRP A 226 -15.47 -4.68 0.71
C TRP A 226 -15.63 -6.08 0.12
N LEU A 227 -16.07 -6.20 -1.14
CA LEU A 227 -16.30 -7.49 -1.76
C LEU A 227 -15.10 -8.46 -1.66
N PRO A 228 -13.83 -8.03 -1.83
CA PRO A 228 -12.69 -8.92 -1.66
C PRO A 228 -12.53 -9.44 -0.21
N PHE A 229 -13.02 -8.70 0.78
CA PHE A 229 -13.00 -9.09 2.18
C PHE A 229 -14.07 -10.14 2.50
N ALA A 230 -15.04 -10.36 1.60
CA ALA A 230 -16.12 -11.31 1.82
C ALA A 230 -15.62 -12.75 1.96
N SER A 231 -14.54 -13.13 1.26
CA SER A 231 -13.92 -14.45 1.42
C SER A 231 -13.25 -14.60 2.78
N VAL A 232 -12.48 -13.59 3.22
CA VAL A 232 -11.85 -13.57 4.55
C VAL A 232 -12.93 -13.70 5.63
N MET A 233 -14.02 -12.92 5.52
CA MET A 233 -15.16 -13.02 6.43
C MET A 233 -15.84 -14.38 6.38
N ARG A 234 -16.02 -14.96 5.18
CA ARG A 234 -16.63 -16.29 5.00
C ARG A 234 -15.82 -17.34 5.75
N GLU A 235 -14.50 -17.38 5.56
CA GLU A 235 -13.62 -18.33 6.22
C GLU A 235 -13.59 -18.11 7.73
N GLU A 236 -13.44 -16.88 8.21
CA GLU A 236 -13.45 -16.58 9.65
C GLU A 236 -14.79 -16.92 10.30
N LEU A 237 -15.92 -16.63 9.64
CA LEU A 237 -17.23 -17.05 10.12
C LEU A 237 -17.37 -18.57 10.12
N TYR A 238 -16.80 -19.26 9.14
CA TYR A 238 -16.82 -20.72 9.10
C TYR A 238 -15.98 -21.33 10.22
N LEU A 239 -14.77 -20.82 10.47
CA LEU A 239 -13.92 -21.25 11.58
C LEU A 239 -14.53 -20.91 12.95
N GLY A 240 -15.20 -19.76 13.06
CA GLY A 240 -15.86 -19.31 14.28
C GLY A 240 -17.16 -20.07 14.59
N LEU A 241 -18.04 -20.26 13.59
CA LEU A 241 -19.36 -20.87 13.74
C LEU A 241 -19.37 -22.39 13.52
N GLY A 242 -18.45 -22.91 12.72
CA GLY A 242 -18.32 -24.33 12.35
C GLY A 242 -17.79 -25.24 13.46
N ARG A 243 -18.00 -24.86 14.74
CA ARG A 243 -17.55 -25.62 15.92
C ARG A 243 -18.40 -26.89 16.19
N GLY A 244 -19.26 -27.30 15.26
CA GLY A 244 -20.02 -28.54 15.33
C GLY A 244 -20.49 -29.01 13.94
N ASP A 245 -20.89 -30.29 13.85
CA ASP A 245 -21.26 -30.97 12.59
C ASP A 245 -22.44 -30.32 11.83
N ALA A 246 -23.18 -29.41 12.48
CA ALA A 246 -24.34 -28.70 11.92
C ALA A 246 -24.04 -27.24 11.51
N GLY A 247 -22.77 -26.85 11.39
CA GLY A 247 -22.38 -25.50 10.98
C GLY A 247 -22.89 -25.11 9.58
N PRO A 248 -23.14 -23.81 9.31
CA PRO A 248 -23.54 -23.36 7.98
C PRO A 248 -22.42 -23.64 6.96
N SER A 249 -22.81 -24.02 5.74
CA SER A 249 -21.84 -24.23 4.65
C SER A 249 -21.12 -22.93 4.30
N LEU A 250 -19.89 -23.03 3.76
CA LEU A 250 -19.14 -21.88 3.25
C LEU A 250 -19.96 -21.04 2.26
N ASN A 251 -20.69 -21.69 1.35
CA ASN A 251 -21.56 -21.02 0.38
C ASN A 251 -22.70 -20.25 1.05
N THR A 252 -23.28 -20.79 2.13
CA THR A 252 -24.33 -20.12 2.90
C THR A 252 -23.77 -18.87 3.57
N LEU A 253 -22.60 -18.97 4.22
CA LEU A 253 -21.94 -17.85 4.87
C LEU A 253 -21.55 -16.77 3.86
N GLU A 254 -21.02 -17.15 2.71
CA GLU A 254 -20.73 -16.24 1.61
C GLU A 254 -21.97 -15.48 1.15
N ALA A 255 -23.07 -16.20 0.89
CA ALA A 255 -24.34 -15.60 0.51
C ALA A 255 -24.85 -14.62 1.58
N CYS A 256 -24.71 -14.94 2.87
CA CYS A 256 -25.06 -14.05 3.97
C CYS A 256 -24.19 -12.78 3.98
N VAL A 257 -22.87 -12.89 3.84
CA VAL A 257 -21.96 -11.73 3.79
C VAL A 257 -22.29 -10.85 2.58
N LEU A 258 -22.49 -11.44 1.42
CA LEU A 258 -22.88 -10.73 0.19
C LEU A 258 -24.24 -10.04 0.36
N ALA A 259 -25.21 -10.69 0.99
CA ALA A 259 -26.52 -10.10 1.26
C ALA A 259 -26.43 -8.88 2.20
N VAL A 260 -25.58 -8.95 3.23
CA VAL A 260 -25.33 -7.80 4.14
C VAL A 260 -24.69 -6.65 3.37
N LEU A 261 -23.64 -6.91 2.58
CA LEU A 261 -23.00 -5.89 1.75
C LEU A 261 -23.97 -5.25 0.75
N ALA A 262 -24.82 -6.06 0.11
CA ALA A 262 -25.87 -5.59 -0.79
C ALA A 262 -26.92 -4.73 -0.04
N ALA A 263 -27.35 -5.14 1.16
CA ALA A 263 -28.27 -4.37 1.98
C ALA A 263 -27.68 -3.02 2.40
N CYS A 264 -26.41 -2.98 2.80
CA CYS A 264 -25.69 -1.75 3.13
C CYS A 264 -25.54 -0.82 1.91
N ALA A 265 -25.20 -1.39 0.74
CA ALA A 265 -25.17 -0.67 -0.53
C ALA A 265 -26.53 -0.02 -0.82
N VAL A 266 -27.62 -0.80 -0.82
CA VAL A 266 -28.99 -0.31 -1.05
C VAL A 266 -29.39 0.77 -0.03
N ALA A 267 -29.12 0.56 1.26
CA ALA A 267 -29.44 1.51 2.31
C ALA A 267 -28.70 2.84 2.14
N SER A 268 -27.41 2.80 1.77
CA SER A 268 -26.61 4.01 1.51
C SER A 268 -27.10 4.77 0.28
N SER A 269 -27.45 4.07 -0.79
CA SER A 269 -28.05 4.64 -2.01
C SER A 269 -29.40 5.28 -1.72
N TRP A 270 -30.23 4.62 -0.91
CA TRP A 270 -31.53 5.14 -0.49
C TRP A 270 -31.42 6.38 0.38
N LYS A 271 -30.46 6.41 1.33
CA LYS A 271 -30.18 7.57 2.17
C LYS A 271 -29.72 8.77 1.33
N ALA A 272 -28.81 8.55 0.37
CA ALA A 272 -28.37 9.61 -0.54
C ALA A 272 -29.52 10.15 -1.40
N ARG A 273 -30.41 9.26 -1.88
CA ARG A 273 -31.62 9.64 -2.60
C ARG A 273 -32.51 10.56 -1.78
N ARG A 274 -32.75 10.21 -0.51
CA ARG A 274 -33.57 11.01 0.41
C ARG A 274 -32.94 12.36 0.73
N ALA A 275 -31.61 12.44 0.79
CA ALA A 275 -30.90 13.68 1.07
C ALA A 275 -30.93 14.69 -0.09
N GLY A 276 -31.41 14.30 -1.28
CA GLY A 276 -31.55 15.18 -2.45
C GLY A 276 -30.22 15.73 -3.02
N SER A 277 -29.09 15.38 -2.42
CA SER A 277 -27.75 15.83 -2.79
C SER A 277 -26.88 14.64 -3.14
N LEU A 278 -26.27 14.69 -4.32
CA LEU A 278 -25.32 13.68 -4.74
C LEU A 278 -23.97 13.96 -4.07
N PRO A 279 -23.35 12.96 -3.42
CA PRO A 279 -22.02 13.15 -2.87
C PRO A 279 -21.03 13.45 -3.99
N ASP A 280 -20.08 14.34 -3.72
CA ASP A 280 -18.93 14.54 -4.62
C ASP A 280 -18.18 13.21 -4.77
N LEU A 281 -18.00 12.80 -6.03
CA LEU A 281 -17.52 11.48 -6.40
C LEU A 281 -16.04 11.30 -6.08
N ALA A 282 -15.22 12.32 -6.29
CA ALA A 282 -13.79 12.21 -6.06
C ALA A 282 -13.48 11.99 -4.57
N PRO A 283 -13.98 12.79 -3.62
CA PRO A 283 -13.80 12.52 -2.19
C PRO A 283 -14.41 11.18 -1.74
N LEU A 284 -15.54 10.77 -2.32
CA LEU A 284 -16.16 9.48 -2.01
C LEU A 284 -15.24 8.31 -2.39
N VAL A 285 -14.74 8.31 -3.63
CA VAL A 285 -13.83 7.27 -4.11
C VAL A 285 -12.51 7.33 -3.33
N GLU A 286 -11.86 8.49 -3.30
CA GLU A 286 -10.52 8.63 -2.72
C GLU A 286 -10.46 8.47 -1.19
N ARG A 287 -11.50 8.89 -0.46
CA ARG A 287 -11.45 8.90 1.01
C ARG A 287 -12.23 7.77 1.65
N ARG A 288 -13.18 7.17 0.93
CA ARG A 288 -14.02 6.11 1.47
C ARG A 288 -13.81 4.81 0.74
N SER A 289 -13.86 4.79 -0.60
CA SER A 289 -13.72 3.54 -1.33
C SER A 289 -12.28 3.02 -1.33
N LEU A 290 -11.30 3.78 -1.83
CA LEU A 290 -9.92 3.32 -2.00
C LEU A 290 -9.26 2.76 -0.72
N PRO A 291 -9.45 3.34 0.48
CA PRO A 291 -8.95 2.71 1.71
C PRO A 291 -9.52 1.30 1.95
N TRP A 292 -10.81 1.08 1.72
CA TRP A 292 -11.43 -0.23 1.89
C TRP A 292 -10.97 -1.23 0.85
N VAL A 293 -10.71 -0.77 -0.36
CA VAL A 293 -10.11 -1.58 -1.42
C VAL A 293 -8.75 -2.10 -1.00
N ILE A 294 -7.91 -1.18 -0.53
CA ILE A 294 -6.57 -1.50 -0.07
C ILE A 294 -6.66 -2.47 1.10
N ALA A 295 -7.52 -2.17 2.08
CA ALA A 295 -7.73 -3.05 3.22
C ALA A 295 -8.19 -4.45 2.79
N ALA A 296 -9.16 -4.55 1.89
CA ALA A 296 -9.71 -5.82 1.43
C ALA A 296 -8.70 -6.61 0.58
N ALA A 297 -7.96 -5.94 -0.31
CA ALA A 297 -6.93 -6.57 -1.13
C ALA A 297 -5.75 -7.04 -0.29
N THR A 298 -5.28 -6.22 0.66
CA THR A 298 -4.21 -6.59 1.58
C THR A 298 -4.67 -7.71 2.52
N ALA A 299 -5.89 -7.67 3.04
CA ALA A 299 -6.41 -8.76 3.86
C ALA A 299 -6.41 -10.06 3.08
N LEU A 300 -6.95 -10.05 1.86
CA LEU A 300 -6.98 -11.25 1.03
C LEU A 300 -5.58 -11.77 0.67
N ALA A 301 -4.60 -10.88 0.45
CA ALA A 301 -3.23 -11.28 0.14
C ALA A 301 -2.46 -11.91 1.33
N PHE A 302 -2.78 -11.49 2.55
CA PHE A 302 -2.07 -11.94 3.76
C PHE A 302 -2.88 -12.90 4.64
N TYR A 303 -4.18 -13.02 4.40
CA TYR A 303 -5.05 -13.93 5.15
C TYR A 303 -4.69 -15.37 4.84
N ARG A 304 -4.36 -16.13 5.88
CA ARG A 304 -4.05 -17.54 5.79
C ARG A 304 -4.81 -18.27 6.89
N PRO A 305 -5.94 -18.94 6.57
CA PRO A 305 -6.73 -19.66 7.57
C PRO A 305 -5.99 -20.89 8.12
N TRP A 306 -4.85 -21.25 7.52
CA TRP A 306 -3.91 -22.26 7.98
C TRP A 306 -2.49 -21.75 7.76
N SER A 307 -1.58 -22.07 8.67
CA SER A 307 -0.16 -21.77 8.52
C SER A 307 0.62 -23.07 8.68
N PRO A 308 1.59 -23.38 7.80
CA PRO A 308 2.49 -24.49 8.04
C PRO A 308 3.29 -24.23 9.32
N LEU A 309 3.53 -25.28 10.10
CA LEU A 309 4.39 -25.20 11.28
C LEU A 309 5.79 -24.72 10.83
N HIS A 310 6.26 -23.64 11.44
CA HIS A 310 7.57 -23.08 11.10
C HIS A 310 8.67 -24.04 11.58
N PRO A 311 9.73 -24.31 10.80
CA PRO A 311 10.81 -25.23 11.21
C PRO A 311 11.54 -24.76 12.46
N ASP A 312 11.67 -23.44 12.61
CA ASP A 312 12.09 -22.81 13.86
C ASP A 312 10.85 -22.49 14.70
N LEU A 313 10.64 -23.29 15.76
CA LEU A 313 9.55 -23.11 16.70
C LEU A 313 9.83 -22.00 17.72
N MET A 314 11.09 -21.60 17.91
CA MET A 314 11.47 -20.68 18.99
C MET A 314 11.05 -19.24 18.67
N GLU A 315 11.35 -18.75 17.47
CA GLU A 315 11.05 -17.35 17.12
C GLU A 315 9.55 -17.06 17.04
N PRO A 316 8.70 -17.90 16.38
CA PRO A 316 7.25 -17.70 16.36
C PRO A 316 6.57 -18.01 17.70
N ALA A 317 7.22 -18.73 18.62
CA ALA A 317 6.71 -18.95 19.97
C ALA A 317 6.84 -17.72 20.86
N ASN A 318 7.74 -16.78 20.57
CA ASN A 318 7.88 -15.53 21.34
C ASN A 318 6.55 -14.75 21.48
N PRO A 319 5.82 -14.45 20.38
CA PRO A 319 4.54 -13.78 20.50
C PRO A 319 3.47 -14.65 21.18
N GLY A 320 3.49 -15.97 20.93
CA GLY A 320 2.57 -16.93 21.54
C GLY A 320 2.73 -17.01 23.06
N LEU A 321 3.97 -16.98 23.56
CA LEU A 321 4.28 -17.01 24.98
C LEU A 321 3.68 -15.81 25.70
N LEU A 322 3.77 -14.60 25.13
CA LEU A 322 3.18 -13.42 25.77
C LEU A 322 1.65 -13.54 25.89
N VAL A 323 0.99 -14.06 24.84
CA VAL A 323 -0.46 -14.31 24.83
C VAL A 323 -0.82 -15.40 25.86
N GLN A 324 -0.04 -16.48 25.92
CA GLN A 324 -0.20 -17.57 26.89
C GLN A 324 -0.06 -17.08 28.33
N GLN A 325 1.01 -16.35 28.63
CA GLN A 325 1.29 -15.79 29.96
C GLN A 325 0.13 -14.94 30.48
N TYR A 326 -0.52 -14.15 29.63
CA TYR A 326 -1.64 -13.33 30.05
C TYR A 326 -2.89 -14.13 30.38
N PHE A 327 -3.35 -14.98 29.47
CA PHE A 327 -4.65 -15.60 29.64
C PHE A 327 -4.61 -16.93 30.44
N ASP A 328 -3.50 -17.68 30.41
CA ASP A 328 -3.37 -18.93 31.18
C ASP A 328 -2.81 -18.69 32.59
N PHE A 329 -1.90 -17.73 32.72
CA PHE A 329 -1.21 -17.44 33.98
C PHE A 329 -1.59 -16.09 34.61
N GLY A 330 -2.48 -15.33 33.96
CA GLY A 330 -2.92 -14.02 34.46
C GLY A 330 -1.82 -12.96 34.50
N ARG A 331 -0.68 -13.17 33.82
CA ARG A 331 0.48 -12.25 33.86
C ARG A 331 0.24 -11.03 32.99
N VAL A 332 0.44 -9.84 33.52
CA VAL A 332 0.21 -8.61 32.75
C VAL A 332 1.42 -8.26 31.87
N PRO A 333 1.26 -8.15 30.53
CA PRO A 333 2.32 -7.69 29.64
C PRO A 333 2.90 -6.33 30.06
N PHE A 334 4.19 -6.14 29.85
CA PHE A 334 5.00 -4.98 30.25
C PHE A 334 5.15 -4.75 31.76
N VAL A 335 4.43 -5.50 32.61
CA VAL A 335 4.56 -5.40 34.06
C VAL A 335 5.24 -6.64 34.61
N GLU A 336 4.78 -7.82 34.22
CA GLU A 336 5.31 -9.10 34.70
C GLU A 336 6.05 -9.89 33.61
N THR A 337 5.72 -9.63 32.34
CA THR A 337 6.30 -10.31 31.19
C THR A 337 6.62 -9.32 30.08
N PHE A 338 7.70 -9.54 29.35
CA PHE A 338 8.14 -8.67 28.26
C PHE A 338 8.33 -9.48 26.98
N GLY A 339 7.60 -9.11 25.93
CA GLY A 339 7.87 -9.58 24.58
C GLY A 339 9.03 -8.79 23.96
N ALA A 340 9.91 -9.47 23.22
CA ALA A 340 11.05 -8.84 22.53
C ALA A 340 10.64 -7.74 21.54
N HIS A 341 9.37 -7.77 21.12
CA HIS A 341 8.80 -6.89 20.11
C HIS A 341 7.55 -6.15 20.61
N GLY A 342 7.35 -6.07 21.93
CA GLY A 342 6.18 -5.40 22.50
C GLY A 342 4.88 -6.09 22.13
N LEU A 343 3.83 -5.31 21.83
CA LEU A 343 2.53 -5.84 21.41
C LEU A 343 2.45 -6.16 19.92
N SER A 344 3.33 -5.64 19.06
CA SER A 344 3.14 -5.75 17.60
C SER A 344 2.92 -7.19 17.15
N ASP A 345 3.70 -8.12 17.70
CA ASP A 345 3.70 -9.50 17.23
C ASP A 345 2.64 -10.35 17.98
N SER A 346 2.12 -9.86 19.11
CA SER A 346 1.15 -10.57 19.95
C SER A 346 -0.26 -10.00 19.89
N PHE A 347 -0.45 -8.78 19.39
CA PHE A 347 -1.72 -8.06 19.45
C PHE A 347 -2.83 -8.80 18.73
N SER A 348 -2.55 -9.28 17.51
CA SER A 348 -3.49 -10.10 16.74
C SER A 348 -3.83 -11.40 17.45
N GLY A 349 -2.86 -12.02 18.14
CA GLY A 349 -3.09 -13.19 18.99
C GLY A 349 -3.98 -12.89 20.21
N PHE A 350 -3.80 -11.73 20.86
CA PHE A 350 -4.68 -11.27 21.93
C PHE A 350 -6.12 -11.11 21.44
N LEU A 351 -6.30 -10.45 20.28
CA LEU A 351 -7.62 -10.25 19.68
C LEU A 351 -8.27 -11.58 19.30
N TYR A 352 -7.53 -12.45 18.62
CA TYR A 352 -8.02 -13.77 18.22
C TYR A 352 -8.46 -14.57 19.43
N ARG A 353 -7.62 -14.66 20.47
CA ARG A 353 -7.91 -15.43 21.68
C ARG A 353 -9.08 -14.85 22.48
N ALA A 354 -9.24 -13.53 22.50
CA ALA A 354 -10.38 -12.89 23.16
C ALA A 354 -11.73 -13.23 22.48
N VAL A 355 -11.74 -13.39 21.16
CA VAL A 355 -12.95 -13.70 20.38
C VAL A 355 -13.20 -15.22 20.30
N ASN A 356 -12.15 -16.00 20.10
CA ASN A 356 -12.25 -17.43 19.76
C ASN A 356 -11.92 -18.39 20.92
N GLY A 357 -11.21 -17.96 21.97
CA GLY A 357 -10.63 -18.84 22.99
C GLY A 357 -9.28 -19.46 22.58
N MET A 358 -8.73 -20.36 23.39
CA MET A 358 -7.43 -21.03 23.13
C MET A 358 -7.54 -22.29 22.30
N ARG A 359 -6.64 -22.41 21.33
CA ARG A 359 -6.02 -23.69 20.92
C ARG A 359 -4.53 -23.43 20.67
N GLU A 360 -3.71 -24.46 20.84
CA GLU A 360 -2.26 -24.39 21.14
C GLU A 360 -1.36 -23.74 20.07
N GLU A 361 -1.90 -23.24 18.94
CA GLU A 361 -1.12 -22.70 17.80
C GLU A 361 -1.79 -21.50 17.09
N GLN A 362 -2.85 -20.92 17.66
CA GLN A 362 -3.78 -20.04 16.91
C GLN A 362 -3.50 -18.53 16.99
N TRP A 363 -2.44 -18.10 17.67
CA TRP A 363 -2.18 -16.66 17.89
C TRP A 363 -1.77 -15.91 16.61
N ILE A 364 -1.30 -16.62 15.58
CA ILE A 364 -0.82 -16.03 14.32
C ILE A 364 -1.94 -15.78 13.29
N TYR A 365 -3.15 -16.34 13.50
CA TYR A 365 -4.18 -16.33 12.44
C TYR A 365 -4.64 -14.94 12.03
N TRP A 366 -4.62 -13.98 12.95
CA TRP A 366 -5.03 -12.59 12.68
C TRP A 366 -3.86 -11.67 12.37
N GLU A 367 -2.63 -12.18 12.20
CA GLU A 367 -1.46 -11.35 11.82
C GLU A 367 -1.67 -10.61 10.50
N PHE A 368 -2.57 -11.07 9.63
CA PHE A 368 -2.94 -10.36 8.40
C PHE A 368 -3.53 -8.96 8.65
N LEU A 369 -4.03 -8.67 9.86
CA LEU A 369 -4.55 -7.35 10.21
C LEU A 369 -3.46 -6.28 10.24
N ASP A 370 -2.23 -6.65 10.56
CA ASP A 370 -1.10 -5.71 10.64
C ASP A 370 -0.77 -5.07 9.28
N PRO A 371 -0.52 -5.84 8.20
CA PRO A 371 -0.30 -5.26 6.88
C PRO A 371 -1.54 -4.49 6.38
N VAL A 372 -2.76 -4.87 6.78
CA VAL A 372 -4.00 -4.14 6.42
C VAL A 372 -4.02 -2.74 7.04
N VAL A 373 -3.83 -2.64 8.36
CA VAL A 373 -3.80 -1.36 9.08
C VAL A 373 -2.70 -0.47 8.52
N LEU A 374 -1.51 -1.05 8.32
CA LEU A 374 -0.38 -0.38 7.71
C LEU A 374 -0.70 0.17 6.32
N ALA A 375 -1.26 -0.65 5.43
CA ALA A 375 -1.56 -0.27 4.06
C ALA A 375 -2.53 0.92 4.02
N VAL A 376 -3.54 0.93 4.89
CA VAL A 376 -4.48 2.05 5.04
C VAL A 376 -3.78 3.32 5.56
N VAL A 377 -2.93 3.19 6.59
CA VAL A 377 -2.15 4.32 7.13
C VAL A 377 -1.21 4.90 6.07
N LEU A 378 -0.50 4.04 5.35
CA LEU A 378 0.43 4.44 4.28
C LEU A 378 -0.31 5.09 3.11
N TYR A 379 -1.47 4.56 2.72
CA TYR A 379 -2.33 5.19 1.73
C TYR A 379 -2.73 6.61 2.16
N ALA A 380 -3.17 6.77 3.41
CA ALA A 380 -3.52 8.08 3.95
C ALA A 380 -2.31 9.02 3.97
N ALA A 381 -1.13 8.54 4.37
CA ALA A 381 0.16 9.25 4.35
C ALA A 381 0.52 9.76 2.96
N LEU A 382 0.63 8.86 1.99
CA LEU A 382 0.99 9.17 0.61
C LEU A 382 -0.05 10.08 -0.05
N ARG A 383 -1.34 9.81 0.14
CA ARG A 383 -2.40 10.66 -0.41
C ARG A 383 -2.35 12.07 0.18
N ALA A 384 -2.11 12.21 1.48
CA ALA A 384 -2.00 13.51 2.10
C ALA A 384 -0.75 14.29 1.66
N ALA A 385 0.37 13.59 1.44
CA ALA A 385 1.63 14.19 1.00
C ALA A 385 1.59 14.58 -0.48
N THR A 386 1.08 13.71 -1.35
CA THR A 386 1.13 13.87 -2.81
C THR A 386 -0.11 14.54 -3.41
N ARG A 387 -1.23 14.53 -2.68
CA ARG A 387 -2.60 14.78 -3.18
C ARG A 387 -3.04 13.89 -4.35
N ASN A 388 -2.29 12.83 -4.64
CA ASN A 388 -2.60 11.93 -5.72
C ASN A 388 -3.04 10.59 -5.13
N ALA A 389 -4.35 10.38 -5.07
CA ALA A 389 -4.95 9.16 -4.56
C ALA A 389 -4.61 7.92 -5.41
N TRP A 390 -4.38 8.10 -6.72
CA TRP A 390 -4.04 7.02 -7.64
C TRP A 390 -2.59 6.59 -7.49
N LEU A 391 -1.67 7.53 -7.29
CA LEU A 391 -0.28 7.21 -6.94
C LEU A 391 -0.21 6.54 -5.57
N ALA A 392 -0.98 7.04 -4.58
CA ALA A 392 -1.03 6.40 -3.27
C ALA A 392 -1.58 4.96 -3.37
N LEU A 393 -2.64 4.75 -4.16
CA LEU A 393 -3.17 3.41 -4.45
C LEU A 393 -2.11 2.54 -5.14
N PHE A 394 -1.47 3.05 -6.19
CA PHE A 394 -0.40 2.36 -6.90
C PHE A 394 0.73 1.95 -5.96
N ALA A 395 1.24 2.90 -5.18
CA ALA A 395 2.33 2.66 -4.24
C ALA A 395 1.98 1.60 -3.20
N VAL A 396 0.75 1.61 -2.67
CA VAL A 396 0.37 0.68 -1.59
C VAL A 396 -0.05 -0.70 -2.11
N ALA A 397 -0.79 -0.77 -3.22
CA ALA A 397 -1.38 -2.02 -3.68
C ALA A 397 -0.59 -2.71 -4.80
N PHE A 398 0.29 -1.98 -5.50
CA PHE A 398 0.90 -2.47 -6.75
C PHE A 398 2.41 -2.35 -6.80
N PHE A 399 3.01 -1.53 -5.95
CA PHE A 399 4.44 -1.31 -5.97
C PHE A 399 5.17 -2.48 -5.30
N PRO A 400 6.01 -3.23 -6.03
CA PRO A 400 6.56 -4.48 -5.51
C PRO A 400 7.61 -4.27 -4.42
N PHE A 401 8.18 -3.07 -4.34
CA PHE A 401 9.21 -2.72 -3.34
C PHE A 401 8.68 -1.85 -2.21
N LEU A 402 7.40 -2.03 -1.86
CA LEU A 402 6.76 -1.21 -0.84
C LEU A 402 7.42 -1.39 0.53
N CYS A 403 7.83 -2.63 0.86
CA CYS A 403 8.44 -2.97 2.14
C CYS A 403 9.82 -2.35 2.34
N GLU A 404 10.52 -2.02 1.25
CA GLU A 404 11.83 -1.38 1.27
C GLU A 404 11.68 0.14 1.41
N VAL A 405 10.65 0.71 0.76
CA VAL A 405 10.38 2.15 0.78
C VAL A 405 9.70 2.58 2.08
N ALA A 406 8.69 1.82 2.51
CA ALA A 406 7.90 2.07 3.71
C ALA A 406 7.79 0.75 4.50
N PRO A 407 8.84 0.38 5.25
CA PRO A 407 8.88 -0.91 5.92
C PRO A 407 7.72 -1.11 6.88
N THR A 408 7.16 -2.32 6.83
CA THR A 408 5.99 -2.72 7.64
C THR A 408 6.22 -2.47 9.12
N TYR A 409 7.44 -2.78 9.55
CA TYR A 409 7.98 -2.51 10.87
C TYR A 409 7.72 -1.07 11.37
N CYS A 410 7.98 -0.06 10.54
CA CYS A 410 7.90 1.35 10.92
C CYS A 410 6.56 1.98 10.57
N GLY A 411 5.81 1.43 9.62
CA GLY A 411 4.82 2.22 8.89
C GLY A 411 3.62 2.70 9.71
N LEU A 412 3.31 2.08 10.85
CA LEU A 412 2.31 2.62 11.78
C LEU A 412 2.71 4.00 12.35
N ALA A 413 4.01 4.30 12.48
CA ALA A 413 4.48 5.63 12.88
C ALA A 413 4.16 6.72 11.86
N LEU A 414 3.84 6.40 10.60
CA LEU A 414 3.35 7.39 9.62
C LEU A 414 1.99 7.98 9.99
N ALA A 415 1.27 7.41 10.95
CA ALA A 415 0.08 8.04 11.53
C ALA A 415 0.44 9.23 12.45
N ALA A 416 1.65 9.28 13.01
CA ALA A 416 2.05 10.31 13.97
C ALA A 416 1.97 11.75 13.41
N PRO A 417 2.39 12.03 12.16
CA PRO A 417 2.16 13.33 11.53
C PRO A 417 0.68 13.75 11.47
N PHE A 418 -0.24 12.80 11.31
CA PHE A 418 -1.67 13.12 11.27
C PHE A 418 -2.19 13.52 12.65
N VAL A 419 -1.83 12.73 13.66
CA VAL A 419 -2.23 12.98 15.05
C VAL A 419 -1.63 14.28 15.55
N ALA A 420 -0.33 14.53 15.30
CA ALA A 420 0.35 15.77 15.68
C ALA A 420 -0.28 17.00 15.03
N ARG A 421 -0.61 16.93 13.73
CA ARG A 421 -1.28 18.03 13.03
C ARG A 421 -2.71 18.25 13.53
N ALA A 422 -3.45 17.19 13.84
CA ALA A 422 -4.79 17.29 14.41
C ALA A 422 -4.74 17.93 15.81
N ALA A 423 -3.75 17.58 16.63
CA ALA A 423 -3.51 18.18 17.93
C ALA A 423 -3.15 19.67 17.82
N ALA A 424 -2.20 20.00 16.94
CA ALA A 424 -1.77 21.38 16.70
C ALA A 424 -2.92 22.28 16.22
N ARG A 425 -3.76 21.81 15.28
CA ARG A 425 -4.91 22.56 14.78
C ARG A 425 -5.98 22.82 15.85
N ARG A 426 -6.24 21.85 16.71
CA ARG A 426 -7.22 22.01 17.81
C ARG A 426 -6.66 22.89 18.92
N GLY A 427 -5.36 22.83 19.18
CA GLY A 427 -4.66 23.65 20.17
C GLY A 427 -5.14 23.45 21.62
N SER A 428 -5.91 22.40 21.91
CA SER A 428 -6.49 22.13 23.23
C SER A 428 -5.69 21.07 23.99
N ALA A 429 -5.76 21.09 25.32
CA ALA A 429 -5.06 20.12 26.16
C ALA A 429 -5.51 18.68 25.88
N LEU A 430 -6.81 18.46 25.62
CA LEU A 430 -7.34 17.14 25.25
C LEU A 430 -6.76 16.61 23.93
N ALA A 431 -6.52 17.50 22.96
CA ALA A 431 -5.95 17.08 21.69
C ALA A 431 -4.48 16.67 21.83
N TRP A 432 -3.71 17.41 22.66
CA TRP A 432 -2.33 17.04 23.02
C TRP A 432 -2.25 15.82 23.92
N PHE A 433 -3.22 15.62 24.81
CA PHE A 433 -3.38 14.40 25.59
C PHE A 433 -3.58 13.18 24.66
N GLY A 434 -4.47 13.29 23.66
CA GLY A 434 -4.65 12.25 22.65
C GLY A 434 -3.38 11.98 21.82
N TRP A 435 -2.59 13.01 21.51
CA TRP A 435 -1.30 12.85 20.85
C TRP A 435 -0.28 12.11 21.73
N ALA A 436 -0.22 12.43 23.03
CA ALA A 436 0.62 11.72 23.99
C ALA A 436 0.21 10.25 24.17
N LEU A 437 -1.10 9.97 24.27
CA LEU A 437 -1.62 8.60 24.34
C LEU A 437 -1.30 7.80 23.07
N PHE A 438 -1.34 8.44 21.89
CA PHE A 438 -0.96 7.77 20.65
C PHE A 438 0.52 7.34 20.66
N HIS A 439 1.43 8.16 21.18
CA HIS A 439 2.84 7.78 21.33
C HIS A 439 3.05 6.73 22.42
N ALA A 440 2.31 6.79 23.52
CA ALA A 440 2.31 5.73 24.52
C ALA A 440 1.84 4.39 23.91
N PHE A 441 0.79 4.42 23.08
CA PHE A 441 0.36 3.28 22.30
C PHE A 441 1.45 2.78 21.35
N LEU A 442 2.11 3.65 20.58
CA LEU A 442 3.21 3.23 19.70
C LEU A 442 4.38 2.62 20.49
N PHE A 443 4.67 3.12 21.68
CA PHE A 443 5.71 2.59 22.56
C PHE A 443 5.35 1.18 23.08
N LEU A 444 4.10 0.96 23.48
CA LEU A 444 3.61 -0.37 23.83
C LEU A 444 3.52 -1.29 22.61
N TRP A 445 3.20 -0.73 21.43
CA TRP A 445 3.22 -1.46 20.17
C TRP A 445 4.62 -2.00 19.90
N ARG A 446 5.62 -1.11 19.80
CA ARG A 446 7.06 -1.43 19.87
C ARG A 446 7.83 -0.28 20.50
N LEU A 447 8.74 -0.60 21.41
CA LEU A 447 9.45 0.40 22.21
C LEU A 447 10.26 1.40 21.37
N ASP A 448 11.01 0.89 20.39
CA ASP A 448 11.81 1.66 19.44
C ASP A 448 10.95 2.47 18.46
N LEU A 449 9.85 1.89 17.96
CA LEU A 449 8.87 2.61 17.13
C LEU A 449 8.30 3.83 17.87
N GLY A 450 7.85 3.65 19.11
CA GLY A 450 7.30 4.73 19.93
C GLY A 450 8.31 5.82 20.23
N PHE A 451 9.53 5.43 20.62
CA PHE A 451 10.62 6.39 20.90
C PHE A 451 11.00 7.21 19.66
N ALA A 452 11.26 6.55 18.53
CA ALA A 452 11.62 7.23 17.28
C ALA A 452 10.48 8.13 16.78
N SER A 453 9.23 7.67 16.88
CA SER A 453 8.03 8.43 16.49
C SER A 453 7.82 9.68 17.35
N LEU A 454 8.07 9.60 18.66
CA LEU A 454 7.97 10.74 19.57
C LEU A 454 9.01 11.81 19.23
N ILE A 455 10.29 11.42 19.07
CA ILE A 455 11.37 12.34 18.68
C ILE A 455 11.06 12.99 17.33
N ALA A 456 10.68 12.18 16.33
CA ALA A 456 10.35 12.67 15.00
C ALA A 456 9.15 13.62 15.00
N SER A 457 8.11 13.33 15.78
CA SER A 457 6.93 14.19 15.90
C SER A 457 7.27 15.51 16.58
N ALA A 458 8.05 15.49 17.67
CA ALA A 458 8.48 16.69 18.37
C ALA A 458 9.38 17.56 17.47
N GLY A 459 10.35 16.94 16.80
CA GLY A 459 11.24 17.61 15.85
C GLY A 459 10.48 18.19 14.65
N ALA A 460 9.51 17.46 14.10
CA ALA A 460 8.66 17.96 13.03
C ALA A 460 7.79 19.14 13.48
N LEU A 461 7.25 19.12 14.70
CA LEU A 461 6.49 20.26 15.26
C LEU A 461 7.39 21.49 15.46
N ALA A 462 8.62 21.30 15.93
CA ALA A 462 9.61 22.36 16.04
C ALA A 462 9.98 22.94 14.65
N ALA A 463 10.18 22.06 13.66
CA ALA A 463 10.41 22.47 12.28
C ALA A 463 9.21 23.24 11.69
N LEU A 464 7.98 22.82 11.94
CA LEU A 464 6.80 23.59 11.51
C LEU A 464 6.74 24.96 12.16
N ALA A 465 7.01 25.04 13.46
CA ALA A 465 7.09 26.30 14.20
C ALA A 465 8.19 27.25 13.67
N TRP A 466 9.21 26.70 13.01
CA TRP A 466 10.26 27.44 12.31
C TRP A 466 9.82 27.87 10.90
N LEU A 467 9.25 26.94 10.12
CA LEU A 467 8.79 27.17 8.75
C LEU A 467 7.64 28.17 8.67
N ASP A 468 6.75 28.12 9.66
CA ASP A 468 5.57 28.96 9.82
C ASP A 468 5.38 29.32 11.31
N PRO A 469 5.87 30.50 11.76
CA PRO A 469 5.73 30.94 13.15
C PRO A 469 4.28 31.05 13.65
N SER A 470 3.31 31.24 12.75
CA SER A 470 1.89 31.29 13.13
C SER A 470 1.36 29.94 13.61
N SER A 471 2.05 28.86 13.24
CA SER A 471 1.70 27.48 13.55
C SER A 471 2.34 26.94 14.84
N ARG A 472 2.96 27.80 15.64
CA ARG A 472 3.60 27.41 16.90
C ARG A 472 2.58 26.80 17.86
N PRO A 473 2.84 25.60 18.41
CA PRO A 473 1.96 25.01 19.40
C PRO A 473 1.93 25.90 20.66
N ARG A 474 0.74 26.06 21.23
CA ARG A 474 0.59 26.75 22.52
C ARG A 474 1.16 25.86 23.63
N TRP A 475 2.19 26.33 24.32
CA TRP A 475 2.89 25.56 25.35
C TRP A 475 1.99 25.12 26.51
N SER A 476 1.12 25.99 27.04
CA SER A 476 0.27 25.63 28.18
C SER A 476 -0.68 24.45 27.88
N PRO A 477 -1.47 24.44 26.80
CA PRO A 477 -2.24 23.25 26.41
C PRO A 477 -1.39 22.02 26.14
N LEU A 478 -0.23 22.17 25.48
CA LEU A 478 0.69 21.07 25.20
C LEU A 478 1.19 20.41 26.49
N LEU A 479 1.74 21.19 27.41
CA LEU A 479 2.26 20.71 28.69
C LEU A 479 1.18 20.10 29.57
N ARG A 480 -0.04 20.68 29.60
CA ARG A 480 -1.18 20.08 30.33
C ARG A 480 -1.61 18.75 29.72
N GLY A 481 -1.66 18.64 28.39
CA GLY A 481 -1.99 17.39 27.71
C GLY A 481 -0.94 16.30 27.97
N LEU A 482 0.34 16.64 27.85
CA LEU A 482 1.46 15.75 28.15
C LEU A 482 1.46 15.33 29.62
N GLY A 483 1.42 16.29 30.54
CA GLY A 483 1.39 16.02 31.98
C GLY A 483 0.19 15.16 32.36
N GLY A 484 -0.99 15.43 31.82
CA GLY A 484 -2.18 14.60 32.05
C GLY A 484 -2.02 13.16 31.56
N ALA A 485 -1.43 12.95 30.37
CA ALA A 485 -1.19 11.61 29.84
C ALA A 485 -0.12 10.85 30.65
N THR A 486 0.96 11.53 31.04
CA THR A 486 2.00 10.95 31.90
C THR A 486 1.45 10.57 33.26
N LEU A 487 0.68 11.46 33.91
CA LEU A 487 0.06 11.16 35.20
C LEU A 487 -0.92 9.99 35.11
N LEU A 488 -1.73 9.92 34.06
CA LEU A 488 -2.62 8.78 33.83
C LEU A 488 -1.84 7.49 33.61
N GLY A 489 -0.79 7.52 32.80
CA GLY A 489 0.06 6.35 32.52
C GLY A 489 0.75 5.82 33.79
N LEU A 490 1.33 6.72 34.58
CA LEU A 490 1.95 6.36 35.87
C LEU A 490 0.90 5.83 36.86
N ALA A 491 -0.26 6.48 36.97
CA ALA A 491 -1.33 6.01 37.82
C ALA A 491 -1.80 4.61 37.42
N ALA A 492 -2.04 4.37 36.13
CA ALA A 492 -2.41 3.06 35.61
C ALA A 492 -1.33 2.01 35.91
N TRP A 493 -0.06 2.34 35.69
CA TRP A 493 1.07 1.47 35.98
C TRP A 493 1.13 1.05 37.46
N PHE A 494 1.12 2.03 38.37
CA PHE A 494 1.19 1.75 39.81
C PHE A 494 -0.06 1.03 40.32
N LEU A 495 -1.25 1.35 39.80
CA LEU A 495 -2.48 0.64 40.14
C LEU A 495 -2.43 -0.82 39.70
N VAL A 496 -1.92 -1.10 38.49
CA VAL A 496 -1.74 -2.48 38.02
C VAL A 496 -0.70 -3.21 38.87
N CYS A 497 0.45 -2.60 39.17
CA CYS A 497 1.46 -3.21 40.03
C CYS A 497 0.90 -3.51 41.43
N ALA A 498 0.19 -2.57 42.04
CA ALA A 498 -0.45 -2.75 43.35
C ALA A 498 -1.51 -3.87 43.32
N ALA A 499 -2.35 -3.90 42.29
CA ALA A 499 -3.36 -4.95 42.10
C ALA A 499 -2.73 -6.35 41.90
N ARG A 500 -1.49 -6.39 41.40
CA ARG A 500 -0.71 -7.62 41.20
C ARG A 500 0.26 -7.92 42.35
N GLY A 501 0.26 -7.14 43.42
CA GLY A 501 1.16 -7.30 44.58
C GLY A 501 2.64 -7.06 44.28
N GLY A 502 2.97 -6.34 43.20
CA GLY A 502 4.34 -6.05 42.77
C GLY A 502 4.79 -4.62 43.10
N ASP A 503 6.10 -4.45 43.24
CA ASP A 503 6.72 -3.12 43.37
C ASP A 503 6.80 -2.42 42.00
N GLY A 504 5.98 -1.37 41.83
CA GLY A 504 5.94 -0.61 40.60
C GLY A 504 7.25 0.11 40.24
N VAL A 505 8.09 0.45 41.22
CA VAL A 505 9.40 1.07 40.97
C VAL A 505 10.38 0.02 40.45
N ALA A 506 10.45 -1.14 41.09
CA ALA A 506 11.28 -2.25 40.62
C ALA A 506 10.94 -2.64 39.17
N ARG A 507 9.64 -2.69 38.82
CA ARG A 507 9.21 -2.96 37.44
C ARG A 507 9.60 -1.88 36.43
N LEU A 508 9.63 -0.61 36.84
CA LEU A 508 10.15 0.46 35.97
C LEU A 508 11.65 0.33 35.73
N VAL A 509 12.40 -0.11 36.75
CA VAL A 509 13.84 -0.40 36.62
C VAL A 509 14.04 -1.58 35.67
N ASP A 510 13.25 -2.66 35.78
CA ASP A 510 13.28 -3.79 34.84
C ASP A 510 12.99 -3.31 33.40
N LEU A 511 11.95 -2.51 33.20
CA LEU A 511 11.62 -1.92 31.90
C LEU A 511 12.78 -1.09 31.33
N ALA A 512 13.42 -0.29 32.18
CA ALA A 512 14.58 0.52 31.79
C ALA A 512 15.78 -0.36 31.38
N HIS A 513 16.05 -1.45 32.11
CA HIS A 513 17.08 -2.42 31.76
C HIS A 513 16.78 -3.09 30.41
N VAL A 514 15.54 -3.48 30.16
CA VAL A 514 15.10 -4.04 28.87
C VAL A 514 15.36 -3.02 27.75
N GLY A 515 14.99 -1.76 27.95
CA GLY A 515 15.28 -0.67 27.00
C GLY A 515 16.78 -0.44 26.76
N GLY A 516 17.61 -0.63 27.80
CA GLY A 516 19.07 -0.49 27.74
C GLY A 516 19.84 -1.69 27.17
N SER A 517 19.19 -2.85 27.05
CA SER A 517 19.83 -4.15 26.68
C SER A 517 20.45 -4.22 25.28
N SER A 518 20.30 -3.17 24.48
CA SER A 518 20.79 -3.08 23.09
C SER A 518 22.27 -3.48 22.90
N GLN A 519 23.15 -3.23 23.88
CA GLN A 519 24.57 -3.61 23.77
C GLN A 519 24.80 -5.13 23.79
N GLY A 520 23.94 -5.91 24.44
CA GLY A 520 24.12 -7.36 24.62
C GLY A 520 23.88 -8.20 23.35
N VAL A 521 23.35 -7.60 22.28
CA VAL A 521 22.89 -8.31 21.07
C VAL A 521 23.69 -7.91 19.82
N ARG A 522 24.84 -7.23 19.99
CA ARG A 522 25.67 -6.77 18.86
C ARG A 522 26.38 -7.94 18.18
N ALA A 523 26.26 -8.05 16.86
CA ALA A 523 27.05 -8.98 16.06
C ALA A 523 28.47 -8.43 15.81
N PRO A 524 29.54 -9.01 16.40
CA PRO A 524 30.91 -8.46 16.29
C PRO A 524 31.46 -8.44 14.86
N ILE A 525 30.91 -9.29 13.98
CA ILE A 525 31.34 -9.41 12.58
C ILE A 525 31.08 -8.13 11.77
N LEU A 526 30.07 -7.33 12.14
CA LEU A 526 29.77 -6.04 11.52
C LEU A 526 30.89 -5.02 11.70
N ALA A 527 31.73 -5.18 12.73
CA ALA A 527 32.89 -4.34 12.95
C ALA A 527 34.10 -4.73 12.08
N ARG A 528 34.02 -5.83 11.32
CA ARG A 528 35.17 -6.41 10.60
C ARG A 528 35.05 -6.37 9.08
N THR A 529 33.84 -6.25 8.53
CA THR A 529 33.60 -6.29 7.08
C THR A 529 32.85 -5.06 6.60
N TYR A 530 33.50 -4.25 5.76
CA TYR A 530 32.92 -3.04 5.17
C TYR A 530 32.66 -3.25 3.67
N THR A 531 31.46 -3.70 3.33
CA THR A 531 31.03 -3.85 1.93
C THR A 531 30.65 -2.48 1.34
N PRO A 532 30.54 -2.34 -0.01
CA PRO A 532 29.97 -1.12 -0.60
C PRO A 532 28.59 -0.76 -0.03
N LEU A 533 27.73 -1.76 0.20
CA LEU A 533 26.42 -1.57 0.86
C LEU A 533 26.57 -0.99 2.28
N PHE A 534 27.55 -1.48 3.05
CA PHE A 534 27.85 -0.88 4.35
C PHE A 534 28.09 0.62 4.21
N HIS A 535 28.95 1.05 3.27
CA HIS A 535 29.23 2.48 3.09
C HIS A 535 28.02 3.30 2.64
N VAL A 536 27.20 2.74 1.74
CA VAL A 536 25.99 3.40 1.27
C VAL A 536 25.03 3.65 2.43
N HIS A 537 24.72 2.63 3.22
CA HIS A 537 23.69 2.74 4.24
C HIS A 537 24.16 3.40 5.55
N HIS A 538 25.46 3.36 5.86
CA HIS A 538 26.01 3.97 7.08
C HIS A 538 26.53 5.40 6.89
N PHE A 539 26.77 5.84 5.65
CA PHE A 539 27.31 7.19 5.39
C PHE A 539 26.56 7.94 4.29
N VAL A 540 26.39 7.33 3.11
CA VAL A 540 25.80 8.04 1.95
C VAL A 540 24.32 8.37 2.19
N VAL A 541 23.52 7.37 2.60
CA VAL A 541 22.10 7.55 2.91
C VAL A 541 21.89 8.54 4.05
N PRO A 542 22.55 8.41 5.24
CA PRO A 542 22.42 9.40 6.30
C PRO A 542 22.80 10.81 5.85
N ALA A 543 23.91 10.98 5.12
CA ALA A 543 24.31 12.28 4.60
C ALA A 543 23.25 12.86 3.64
N GLY A 544 22.71 12.03 2.74
CA GLY A 544 21.64 12.43 1.83
C GLY A 544 20.36 12.84 2.55
N VAL A 545 19.95 12.11 3.59
CA VAL A 545 18.78 12.46 4.41
C VAL A 545 19.01 13.77 5.18
N LEU A 546 20.22 14.00 5.71
CA LEU A 546 20.58 15.26 6.36
C LEU A 546 20.53 16.44 5.40
N VAL A 547 21.13 16.29 4.21
CA VAL A 547 21.09 17.30 3.15
C VAL A 547 19.63 17.59 2.75
N LEU A 548 18.82 16.56 2.56
CA LEU A 548 17.39 16.71 2.26
C LEU A 548 16.67 17.50 3.35
N LEU A 549 16.90 17.18 4.62
CA LEU A 549 16.29 17.89 5.76
C LEU A 549 16.72 19.37 5.78
N VAL A 550 18.00 19.68 5.59
CA VAL A 550 18.50 21.06 5.55
C VAL A 550 17.90 21.84 4.37
N VAL A 551 17.91 21.27 3.17
CA VAL A 551 17.31 21.86 1.97
C VAL A 551 15.82 22.11 2.17
N LEU A 552 15.11 21.14 2.76
CA LEU A 552 13.70 21.24 3.09
C LEU A 552 13.43 22.43 4.02
N LEU A 553 14.17 22.53 5.12
CA LEU A 553 14.01 23.62 6.10
C LEU A 553 14.37 24.99 5.51
N ALA A 554 15.39 25.08 4.66
CA ALA A 554 15.82 26.32 4.04
C ALA A 554 14.85 26.78 2.95
N ARG A 555 14.45 25.88 2.04
CA ARG A 555 13.62 26.20 0.87
C ARG A 555 12.17 26.48 1.24
N GLU A 556 11.63 25.77 2.21
CA GLU A 556 10.21 25.83 2.55
C GLU A 556 9.87 26.93 3.57
N LYS A 557 10.88 27.59 4.14
CA LYS A 557 10.70 28.70 5.07
C LYS A 557 9.87 29.81 4.43
N GLY A 558 8.74 30.16 5.04
CA GLY A 558 7.81 31.17 4.52
C GLY A 558 6.98 30.75 3.31
N ARG A 559 7.16 29.54 2.75
CA ARG A 559 6.36 28.99 1.64
C ARG A 559 5.25 28.04 2.11
N VAL A 560 5.30 27.65 3.37
CA VAL A 560 4.38 26.70 4.00
C VAL A 560 3.33 27.47 4.78
N ALA A 561 2.15 27.68 4.17
CA ALA A 561 1.04 28.32 4.86
C ALA A 561 0.05 27.28 5.45
N GLU A 562 -0.72 27.70 6.45
CA GLU A 562 -1.79 26.88 7.03
C GLU A 562 -2.82 26.42 5.98
N GLY A 563 -3.32 25.21 6.15
CA GLY A 563 -4.30 24.60 5.23
C GLY A 563 -3.71 24.18 3.87
N THR A 564 -2.48 24.55 3.54
CA THR A 564 -1.89 24.20 2.25
C THR A 564 -1.46 22.74 2.18
N PRO A 565 -1.53 22.10 1.01
CA PRO A 565 -1.02 20.75 0.80
C PRO A 565 0.49 20.66 0.98
N ARG A 566 1.19 21.73 0.59
CA ARG A 566 2.63 21.87 0.73
C ARG A 566 3.07 21.73 2.19
N ARG A 567 2.25 22.22 3.14
CA ARG A 567 2.45 22.00 4.58
C ARG A 567 2.37 20.54 5.00
N ALA A 568 1.39 19.80 4.49
CA ALA A 568 1.24 18.38 4.81
C ALA A 568 2.46 17.58 4.35
N LEU A 569 2.88 17.84 3.11
CA LEU A 569 4.06 17.23 2.51
C LEU A 569 5.35 17.56 3.29
N ALA A 570 5.61 18.84 3.54
CA ALA A 570 6.80 19.28 4.27
C ALA A 570 6.84 18.65 5.67
N PHE A 571 5.70 18.61 6.37
CA PHE A 571 5.63 17.98 7.70
C PHE A 571 5.94 16.49 7.67
N THR A 572 5.32 15.74 6.74
CA THR A 572 5.57 14.31 6.57
C THR A 572 7.03 14.03 6.20
N LEU A 573 7.64 14.86 5.35
CA LEU A 573 9.05 14.73 4.96
C LEU A 573 10.01 15.02 6.10
N VAL A 574 9.80 16.10 6.86
CA VAL A 574 10.60 16.38 8.06
C VAL A 574 10.47 15.23 9.05
N PHE A 575 9.25 14.77 9.31
CA PHE A 575 9.01 13.62 10.19
C PHE A 575 9.79 12.39 9.72
N ALA A 576 9.69 12.02 8.43
CA ALA A 576 10.40 10.86 7.87
C ALA A 576 11.93 10.99 8.02
N CYS A 577 12.49 12.17 7.78
CA CYS A 577 13.94 12.41 7.92
C CYS A 577 14.40 12.33 9.38
N ILE A 578 13.65 12.89 10.33
CA ILE A 578 14.04 12.84 11.76
C ILE A 578 13.81 11.43 12.31
N TYR A 579 12.70 10.77 11.92
CA TYR A 579 12.41 9.39 12.29
C TYR A 579 13.53 8.45 11.85
N TYR A 580 14.03 8.63 10.63
CA TYR A 580 15.18 7.90 10.12
C TYR A 580 16.35 7.94 11.12
N PHE A 581 16.82 9.14 11.52
CA PHE A 581 17.94 9.25 12.46
C PHE A 581 17.64 8.69 13.85
N ALA A 582 16.41 8.88 14.33
CA ALA A 582 16.00 8.38 15.64
C ALA A 582 15.96 6.83 15.67
N ASN A 583 15.51 6.20 14.58
CA ASN A 583 15.41 4.74 14.48
C ASN A 583 16.72 4.07 14.00
N MET A 584 17.58 4.79 13.25
CA MET A 584 18.82 4.26 12.70
C MET A 584 19.73 3.65 13.77
N GLN A 585 19.71 4.20 15.00
CA GLN A 585 20.45 3.65 16.14
C GLN A 585 20.14 2.17 16.39
N ARG A 586 18.91 1.72 16.15
CA ARG A 586 18.51 0.31 16.25
C ARG A 586 19.22 -0.53 15.19
N GLY A 587 19.17 -0.10 13.94
CA GLY A 587 19.81 -0.78 12.80
C GLY A 587 21.34 -0.83 12.86
N LEU A 588 21.98 0.06 13.64
CA LEU A 588 23.41 0.01 13.92
C LEU A 588 23.79 -1.07 14.95
N VAL A 589 22.82 -1.54 15.74
CA VAL A 589 23.06 -2.40 16.90
C VAL A 589 22.50 -3.81 16.71
N ARG A 590 21.31 -3.95 16.14
CA ARG A 590 20.57 -5.20 15.92
C ARG A 590 19.81 -5.15 14.60
N HIS A 591 19.43 -6.29 14.04
CA HIS A 591 18.67 -6.37 12.79
C HIS A 591 19.40 -5.68 11.63
N THR A 592 20.66 -6.05 11.51
CA THR A 592 21.57 -5.55 10.47
C THR A 592 21.35 -6.33 9.18
N PHE A 593 22.17 -6.05 8.15
CA PHE A 593 22.21 -6.82 6.90
C PHE A 593 22.36 -8.34 7.10
N LEU A 594 22.79 -8.80 8.27
CA LEU A 594 22.96 -10.21 8.60
C LEU A 594 21.66 -10.93 9.00
N GLU A 595 20.68 -10.21 9.56
CA GLU A 595 19.48 -10.83 10.18
C GLU A 595 18.21 -10.58 9.35
N MET A 596 17.87 -9.31 9.08
CA MET A 596 16.57 -8.91 8.52
C MET A 596 16.69 -7.85 7.41
N GLY A 597 17.87 -7.71 6.82
CA GLY A 597 18.13 -6.73 5.77
C GLY A 597 18.19 -5.28 6.27
N ASN A 598 17.97 -4.32 5.36
CA ASN A 598 18.15 -2.88 5.61
C ASN A 598 16.94 -2.19 6.30
N VAL A 599 15.94 -2.93 6.79
CA VAL A 599 14.65 -2.35 7.23
C VAL A 599 14.84 -1.24 8.29
N PHE A 600 15.71 -1.46 9.27
CA PHE A 600 15.94 -0.51 10.36
C PHE A 600 16.89 0.62 9.97
N LEU A 601 17.94 0.26 9.23
CA LEU A 601 18.96 1.20 8.80
C LEU A 601 18.46 2.13 7.68
N GLY A 602 17.48 1.68 6.88
CA GLY A 602 16.78 2.46 5.87
C GLY A 602 15.54 3.20 6.40
N SER A 603 14.75 2.59 7.30
CA SER A 603 13.53 3.18 7.88
C SER A 603 12.67 3.92 6.83
N PHE A 604 12.49 5.24 6.94
CA PHE A 604 11.78 6.06 5.95
C PHE A 604 12.69 6.87 5.02
N ALA A 605 14.00 6.59 4.95
CA ALA A 605 14.91 7.33 4.06
C ALA A 605 14.49 7.23 2.59
N PHE A 606 14.15 6.02 2.13
CA PHE A 606 13.75 5.78 0.75
C PHE A 606 12.43 6.46 0.42
N LEU A 607 11.45 6.39 1.33
CA LEU A 607 10.22 7.17 1.24
C LEU A 607 10.49 8.69 1.20
N ALA A 608 11.41 9.19 2.02
CA ALA A 608 11.76 10.61 2.06
C ALA A 608 12.38 11.08 0.73
N PHE A 609 13.33 10.34 0.16
CA PHE A 609 13.91 10.65 -1.14
C PHE A 609 12.86 10.58 -2.26
N ALA A 610 12.00 9.57 -2.27
CA ALA A 610 10.94 9.45 -3.28
C ALA A 610 9.93 10.61 -3.17
N LEU A 611 9.51 10.99 -1.96
CA LEU A 611 8.58 12.10 -1.74
C LEU A 611 9.19 13.49 -1.99
N ALA A 612 10.52 13.64 -1.93
CA ALA A 612 11.20 14.93 -2.13
C ALA A 612 10.85 15.57 -3.49
N TRP A 613 10.55 14.76 -4.51
CA TRP A 613 10.13 15.25 -5.83
C TRP A 613 8.84 16.08 -5.80
N TRP A 614 7.97 15.93 -4.79
CA TRP A 614 6.76 16.76 -4.68
C TRP A 614 7.02 18.18 -4.22
N ILE A 615 8.21 18.45 -3.68
CA ILE A 615 8.63 19.79 -3.30
C ILE A 615 9.25 20.54 -4.49
N ALA A 616 9.72 19.81 -5.50
CA ALA A 616 10.29 20.40 -6.69
C ALA A 616 9.23 21.22 -7.45
N ASP A 617 9.49 22.53 -7.53
CA ASP A 617 8.75 23.45 -8.38
C ASP A 617 9.04 23.16 -9.86
N GLY A 618 8.10 23.47 -10.75
CA GLY A 618 8.27 23.32 -12.20
C GLY A 618 8.00 21.92 -12.77
N LEU A 619 7.91 20.88 -11.94
CA LEU A 619 7.52 19.54 -12.38
C LEU A 619 5.99 19.39 -12.46
N THR A 620 5.52 18.74 -13.53
CA THR A 620 4.12 18.30 -13.64
C THR A 620 3.84 17.17 -12.64
N GLU A 621 2.57 16.95 -12.33
CA GLU A 621 2.17 15.85 -11.44
C GLU A 621 2.62 14.48 -11.98
N ARG A 622 2.49 14.25 -13.29
CA ARG A 622 2.97 13.04 -13.96
C ARG A 622 4.48 12.86 -13.81
N ALA A 623 5.26 13.94 -13.98
CA ALA A 623 6.71 13.89 -13.81
C ALA A 623 7.10 13.58 -12.35
N ARG A 624 6.42 14.19 -11.36
CA ARG A 624 6.65 13.88 -9.94
C ARG A 624 6.35 12.41 -9.62
N ALA A 625 5.21 11.91 -10.09
CA ALA A 625 4.84 10.50 -9.97
C ALA A 625 5.89 9.56 -10.58
N ALA A 626 6.38 9.87 -11.78
CA ALA A 626 7.43 9.09 -12.42
C ALA A 626 8.75 9.13 -11.62
N CYS A 627 9.17 10.30 -11.15
CA CYS A 627 10.38 10.45 -10.34
C CYS A 627 10.28 9.71 -9.00
N PHE A 628 9.10 9.67 -8.37
CA PHE A 628 8.86 8.85 -7.17
C PHE A 628 9.08 7.39 -7.42
N VAL A 629 8.39 6.84 -8.40
CA VAL A 629 8.44 5.41 -8.70
C VAL A 629 9.85 5.05 -9.13
N GLY A 630 10.48 5.88 -9.98
CA GLY A 630 11.87 5.69 -10.37
C GLY A 630 12.85 5.70 -9.19
N THR A 631 12.75 6.69 -8.29
CA THR A 631 13.63 6.80 -7.11
C THR A 631 13.38 5.66 -6.13
N ALA A 632 12.11 5.36 -5.85
CA ALA A 632 11.68 4.26 -5.00
C ALA A 632 12.23 2.92 -5.50
N THR A 633 12.08 2.63 -6.80
CA THR A 633 12.59 1.40 -7.42
C THR A 633 14.11 1.33 -7.37
N LEU A 634 14.81 2.42 -7.74
CA LEU A 634 16.27 2.45 -7.76
C LEU A 634 16.87 2.24 -6.37
N LEU A 635 16.28 2.85 -5.35
CA LEU A 635 16.76 2.71 -3.97
C LEU A 635 16.41 1.35 -3.37
N ALA A 636 15.27 0.78 -3.72
CA ALA A 636 14.89 -0.53 -3.21
C ALA A 636 15.60 -1.70 -3.91
N GLY A 637 15.99 -1.52 -5.19
CA GLY A 637 16.74 -2.52 -5.94
C GLY A 637 18.26 -2.46 -5.75
N ALA A 638 18.77 -1.43 -5.08
CA ALA A 638 20.18 -1.26 -4.72
C ALA A 638 20.42 -1.79 -3.30
#